data_AF-A0A2N0WT06-F1
#
_entry.id   AF-A0A2N0WT06-F1
#
_cell.length_a   1.000
_cell.length_b   1.000
_cell.length_c   1.000
_cell.angle_alpha   90.00
_cell.angle_beta   90.00
_cell.angle_gamma   90.00
#
_symmetry.space_group_name_H-M   'P 1'
#
loop_
_entity.id
_entity.type
_entity.pdbx_description
1 polymer ?
#
loop_
_entity_poly.entity_id
_entity_poly.type
_entity_poly.pdbx_seq_one_letter_code
_entity_poly.pdbx_strand_id
1 'polypeptide(L)'
;MSQPVYLLNDWEFSPSDLTLTQIGNTVTMTPVQTQVLLLLVDSAPDVISAAQIIEQAPTELALNKNKLYQAIAKLRRIFDDSSHNSHYIETVPRQGYRLVIEPSIIDNNVDTASQDIVAKKNVTEYLADEAVDDLEVHSGVLEQNIFDDLGFIEPENKDSSLAEDDVGNPESDSINAPNDQIKHASRTRSRFTSQWVPACVFIILGFIIWLFNTAPQESIDPNLEYDTVYLYHQSRHMDEKDIEQEEHDLEERLRWWLEQKVKHLPATKVIITDNQDSFPLLVSDIEPLPEQARLLTLSWYPIETINQPLKALQLTVPGLPHQVIDDSSFNGQLTKMVLGASSFELSKESCQRQDFAELDDKNPLNYRCLISIEQHAQRLQSDLISVNRQTKQEVALISQLNNLAKQTIKQFPQHSLGYQIAARVSSHINRESPSIDKWLLALEKNANEPEILIPLAKIYREQHQFTQSFLMTEHLLQRLPNQKNYHYDLANDLVNLGYLIRAHQHIEQGGLTLTQPRDLVLFNQFTFSLLKEWTKEPSPDLRLMLSQLVQESSFMNLSNRENLARLAEALELKAGISNIYYWKKAALYLLNAEPKQALLEIEKDAEFSEFTPKAQLNDDRVFFITTYINALQQVNQKIKASKLLAAFIERLEHSDTMMLQFTLAEAYALQGKKDLALSTLADLVARGWLPNPQYQVWRLQDNPNLASLAKSPRFNNLVELVTSRQQLIRLELTK
;
A
#
# COMPACT_ATOMS: atom_id res chain seq x y z
N MET A 1 -12.83 -25.50 -59.87
CA MET A 1 -13.19 -26.88 -59.47
C MET A 1 -13.84 -26.76 -58.12
N SER A 2 -15.08 -27.20 -57.95
CA SER A 2 -15.78 -27.20 -56.65
C SER A 2 -15.01 -28.10 -55.68
N GLN A 3 -14.65 -27.58 -54.51
CA GLN A 3 -14.06 -28.41 -53.45
C GLN A 3 -15.09 -29.45 -52.97
N PRO A 4 -14.66 -30.66 -52.59
CA PRO A 4 -15.57 -31.69 -52.10
C PRO A 4 -16.26 -31.25 -50.81
N VAL A 5 -17.45 -31.80 -50.56
CA VAL A 5 -18.16 -31.66 -49.28
C VAL A 5 -17.68 -32.77 -48.36
N TYR A 6 -17.39 -32.41 -47.10
CA TYR A 6 -16.87 -33.34 -46.09
C TYR A 6 -17.92 -33.60 -45.02
N LEU A 7 -18.09 -34.87 -44.65
CA LEU A 7 -18.88 -35.27 -43.48
C LEU A 7 -17.96 -35.39 -42.26
N LEU A 8 -18.30 -34.65 -41.21
CA LEU A 8 -17.60 -34.50 -39.94
C LEU A 8 -18.52 -34.98 -38.80
N ASN A 9 -18.62 -36.29 -38.60
CA ASN A 9 -19.69 -36.91 -37.81
C ASN A 9 -21.08 -36.41 -38.27
N ASP A 10 -21.80 -35.66 -37.42
CA ASP A 10 -23.15 -35.16 -37.69
C ASP A 10 -23.18 -33.87 -38.55
N TRP A 11 -22.02 -33.36 -38.95
CA TRP A 11 -21.90 -32.09 -39.68
C TRP A 11 -21.44 -32.28 -41.13
N GLU A 12 -22.17 -31.68 -42.06
CA GLU A 12 -21.75 -31.54 -43.46
C GLU A 12 -21.04 -30.20 -43.65
N PHE A 13 -19.74 -30.24 -43.95
CA PHE A 13 -18.90 -29.09 -44.23
C PHE A 13 -18.77 -28.88 -45.75
N SER A 14 -19.31 -27.76 -46.26
CA SER A 14 -19.09 -27.32 -47.64
C SER A 14 -18.14 -26.11 -47.67
N PRO A 15 -16.86 -26.31 -48.07
CA PRO A 15 -15.92 -25.21 -48.20
C PRO A 15 -16.31 -24.20 -49.28
N SER A 16 -16.90 -24.69 -50.38
CA SER A 16 -17.31 -23.84 -51.52
C SER A 16 -18.46 -22.91 -51.15
N ASP A 17 -19.36 -23.38 -50.27
CA ASP A 17 -20.55 -22.62 -49.84
C ASP A 17 -20.33 -21.90 -48.49
N LEU A 18 -19.15 -22.04 -47.88
CA LEU A 18 -18.82 -21.52 -46.53
C LEU A 18 -19.84 -21.95 -45.46
N THR A 19 -20.31 -23.20 -45.49
CA THR A 19 -21.38 -23.66 -44.59
C THR A 19 -21.02 -24.95 -43.84
N LEU A 20 -21.57 -25.05 -42.62
CA LEU A 20 -21.66 -26.26 -41.81
C LEU A 20 -23.14 -26.58 -41.60
N THR A 21 -23.59 -27.78 -41.95
CA THR A 21 -25.00 -28.19 -41.84
C THR A 21 -25.15 -29.41 -40.94
N GLN A 22 -26.03 -29.31 -39.93
CA GLN A 22 -26.42 -30.41 -39.05
C GLN A 22 -27.94 -30.46 -39.01
N ILE A 23 -28.55 -31.55 -39.51
CA ILE A 23 -30.00 -31.88 -39.47
C ILE A 23 -30.92 -30.63 -39.44
N GLY A 24 -31.04 -29.95 -40.59
CA GLY A 24 -31.95 -28.81 -40.76
C GLY A 24 -31.46 -27.46 -40.18
N ASN A 25 -30.26 -27.42 -39.60
CA ASN A 25 -29.59 -26.22 -39.14
C ASN A 25 -28.32 -25.97 -39.96
N THR A 26 -28.29 -24.88 -40.73
CA THR A 26 -27.15 -24.48 -41.56
C THR A 26 -26.52 -23.23 -40.97
N VAL A 27 -25.24 -23.32 -40.61
CA VAL A 27 -24.44 -22.22 -40.08
C VAL A 27 -23.52 -21.71 -41.17
N THR A 28 -23.64 -20.42 -41.52
CA THR A 28 -22.69 -19.75 -42.41
C THR A 28 -21.42 -19.40 -41.63
N MET A 29 -20.27 -19.78 -42.18
CA MET A 29 -18.96 -19.51 -41.63
C MET A 29 -18.30 -18.33 -42.32
N THR A 30 -17.38 -17.68 -41.59
CA THR A 30 -16.48 -16.71 -42.21
C THR A 30 -15.47 -17.42 -43.12
N PRO A 31 -14.90 -16.73 -44.12
CA PRO A 31 -13.82 -17.26 -44.94
C PRO A 31 -12.61 -17.73 -44.12
N VAL A 32 -12.30 -17.06 -43.01
CA VAL A 32 -11.22 -17.44 -42.09
C VAL A 32 -11.51 -18.77 -41.38
N GLN A 33 -12.72 -18.94 -40.84
CA GLN A 33 -13.13 -20.18 -40.18
C GLN A 33 -13.12 -21.36 -41.16
N THR A 34 -13.65 -21.14 -42.36
CA THR A 34 -13.68 -22.13 -43.44
C THR A 34 -12.26 -22.59 -43.77
N GLN A 35 -11.32 -21.64 -43.93
CA GLN A 35 -9.94 -21.98 -44.23
C GLN A 35 -9.26 -22.75 -43.10
N VAL A 36 -9.46 -22.34 -41.85
CA VAL A 36 -8.90 -23.05 -40.68
C VAL A 36 -9.45 -24.48 -40.60
N LEU A 37 -10.76 -24.66 -40.79
CA LEU A 37 -11.38 -25.99 -40.76
C LEU A 37 -10.90 -26.86 -41.92
N LEU A 38 -10.76 -26.30 -43.13
CA LEU A 38 -10.22 -27.02 -44.28
C LEU A 38 -8.79 -27.50 -44.03
N LEU A 39 -7.91 -26.66 -43.47
CA LEU A 39 -6.54 -27.06 -43.14
C LEU A 39 -6.48 -28.15 -42.07
N LEU A 40 -7.43 -28.16 -41.12
CA LEU A 40 -7.58 -29.23 -40.13
C LEU A 40 -8.07 -30.53 -40.76
N VAL A 41 -9.01 -30.46 -41.70
CA VAL A 41 -9.53 -31.60 -42.47
C VAL A 41 -8.43 -32.22 -43.33
N ASP A 42 -7.68 -31.39 -44.06
CA ASP A 42 -6.60 -31.84 -44.95
C ASP A 42 -5.41 -32.45 -44.18
N SER A 43 -5.23 -32.05 -42.92
CA SER A 43 -4.17 -32.56 -42.05
C SER A 43 -4.62 -33.74 -41.19
N ALA A 44 -5.91 -34.09 -41.16
CA ALA A 44 -6.41 -35.14 -40.28
C ALA A 44 -5.83 -36.52 -40.65
N PRO A 45 -5.44 -37.35 -39.67
CA PRO A 45 -5.54 -37.17 -38.22
C PRO A 45 -4.22 -36.63 -37.59
N ASP A 46 -3.34 -35.99 -38.36
CA ASP A 46 -2.09 -35.44 -37.85
C ASP A 46 -2.27 -34.06 -37.19
N VAL A 47 -1.33 -33.68 -36.33
CA VAL A 47 -1.30 -32.36 -35.69
C VAL A 47 -0.72 -31.34 -36.66
N ILE A 48 -1.45 -30.25 -36.91
CA ILE A 48 -0.97 -29.09 -37.67
C ILE A 48 -0.67 -27.94 -36.72
N SER A 49 0.54 -27.38 -36.82
CA SER A 49 0.97 -26.29 -35.95
C SER A 49 0.26 -24.98 -36.24
N ALA A 50 0.07 -24.14 -35.22
CA ALA A 50 -0.50 -22.81 -35.40
C ALA A 50 0.27 -21.97 -36.44
N ALA A 51 1.59 -22.14 -36.54
CA ALA A 51 2.42 -21.49 -37.54
C ALA A 51 2.11 -21.97 -38.96
N GLN A 52 1.95 -23.29 -39.16
CA GLN A 52 1.59 -23.87 -40.45
C GLN A 52 0.19 -23.42 -40.90
N ILE A 53 -0.79 -23.37 -40.00
CA ILE A 53 -2.14 -22.88 -40.33
C ILE A 53 -2.09 -21.41 -40.80
N ILE A 54 -1.27 -20.59 -40.14
CA ILE A 54 -1.10 -19.17 -40.49
C ILE A 54 -0.35 -19.01 -41.82
N GLU A 55 0.69 -19.80 -42.06
CA GLU A 55 1.52 -19.74 -43.28
C GLU A 55 0.76 -20.24 -44.52
N GLN A 56 -0.08 -21.27 -44.36
CA GLN A 56 -0.85 -21.86 -45.46
C GLN A 56 -2.16 -21.12 -45.75
N ALA A 57 -2.51 -20.11 -44.95
CA ALA A 57 -3.69 -19.30 -45.19
C ALA A 57 -3.50 -18.39 -46.44
N PRO A 58 -4.49 -18.28 -47.35
CA PRO A 58 -4.43 -17.39 -48.51
C PRO A 58 -4.17 -15.93 -48.10
N THR A 59 -3.40 -15.20 -48.91
CA THR A 59 -2.99 -13.81 -48.62
C THR A 59 -4.18 -12.87 -48.40
N GLU A 60 -5.31 -13.12 -49.06
CA GLU A 60 -6.56 -12.35 -48.94
C GLU A 60 -7.22 -12.48 -47.55
N LEU A 61 -6.86 -13.50 -46.76
CA LEU A 61 -7.42 -13.77 -45.44
C LEU A 61 -6.53 -13.34 -44.27
N ALA A 62 -5.29 -12.89 -44.55
CA ALA A 62 -4.29 -12.38 -43.61
C ALA A 62 -4.50 -12.90 -42.18
N LEU A 63 -4.21 -14.20 -41.99
CA LEU A 63 -4.38 -14.88 -40.71
C LEU A 63 -3.20 -14.54 -39.78
N ASN A 64 -3.50 -14.30 -38.51
CA ASN A 64 -2.50 -14.17 -37.45
C ASN A 64 -2.93 -15.03 -36.26
N LYS A 65 -2.10 -15.13 -35.22
CA LYS A 65 -2.40 -16.00 -34.07
C LYS A 65 -3.75 -15.71 -33.42
N ASN A 66 -4.15 -14.45 -33.28
CA ASN A 66 -5.40 -14.10 -32.60
C ASN A 66 -6.61 -14.41 -33.46
N LYS A 67 -6.54 -14.14 -34.76
CA LYS A 67 -7.58 -14.58 -35.71
C LYS A 67 -7.70 -16.10 -35.72
N LEU A 68 -6.59 -16.83 -35.61
CA LEU A 68 -6.61 -18.28 -35.47
C LEU A 68 -7.27 -18.72 -34.16
N TYR A 69 -6.88 -18.18 -33.00
CA TYR A 69 -7.49 -18.53 -31.72
C TYR A 69 -8.99 -18.21 -31.68
N GLN A 70 -9.40 -17.09 -32.27
CA GLN A 70 -10.81 -16.72 -32.42
C GLN A 70 -11.55 -17.67 -33.38
N ALA A 71 -10.92 -18.06 -34.48
CA ALA A 71 -11.50 -19.01 -35.42
C ALA A 71 -11.71 -20.38 -34.76
N ILE A 72 -10.72 -20.90 -34.04
CA ILE A 72 -10.82 -22.15 -33.28
C ILE A 72 -11.90 -22.06 -32.20
N ALA A 73 -11.96 -20.95 -31.44
CA ALA A 73 -13.01 -20.74 -30.44
C ALA A 73 -14.41 -20.75 -31.06
N LYS A 74 -14.60 -20.07 -32.20
CA LYS A 74 -15.89 -20.02 -32.90
C LYS A 74 -16.25 -21.38 -33.51
N LEU A 75 -15.29 -22.10 -34.10
CA LEU A 75 -15.51 -23.45 -34.63
C LEU A 75 -15.92 -24.43 -33.52
N ARG A 76 -15.23 -24.42 -32.37
CA ARG A 76 -15.62 -25.24 -31.21
C ARG A 76 -17.03 -24.94 -30.75
N ARG A 77 -17.45 -23.68 -30.70
CA ARG A 77 -18.84 -23.33 -30.38
C ARG A 77 -19.85 -23.86 -31.39
N ILE A 78 -19.54 -23.81 -32.69
CA ILE A 78 -20.42 -24.37 -33.73
C ILE A 78 -20.58 -25.88 -33.50
N PHE A 79 -19.51 -26.57 -33.17
CA PHE A 79 -19.51 -28.01 -32.89
C PHE A 79 -20.02 -28.40 -31.49
N ASP A 80 -20.37 -27.43 -30.63
CA ASP A 80 -20.63 -27.64 -29.20
C ASP A 80 -19.49 -28.42 -28.51
N ASP A 81 -18.25 -28.08 -28.86
CA ASP A 81 -17.02 -28.76 -28.49
C ASP A 81 -16.24 -28.02 -27.38
N SER A 82 -15.43 -28.76 -26.62
CA SER A 82 -14.66 -28.26 -25.46
C SER A 82 -13.17 -28.57 -25.61
N SER A 83 -12.28 -27.69 -25.14
CA SER A 83 -10.83 -27.97 -25.20
C SER A 83 -10.37 -29.08 -24.24
N HIS A 84 -11.08 -29.30 -23.13
CA HIS A 84 -10.76 -30.35 -22.14
C HIS A 84 -11.36 -31.72 -22.47
N ASN A 85 -12.39 -31.76 -23.32
CA ASN A 85 -13.03 -32.98 -23.78
C ASN A 85 -13.39 -32.81 -25.27
N SER A 86 -12.35 -32.69 -26.09
CA SER A 86 -12.46 -32.37 -27.51
C SER A 86 -12.97 -33.56 -28.33
N HIS A 87 -14.14 -33.41 -28.93
CA HIS A 87 -14.70 -34.39 -29.86
C HIS A 87 -14.40 -34.05 -31.31
N TYR A 88 -14.15 -32.77 -31.62
CA TYR A 88 -13.89 -32.30 -32.98
C TYR A 88 -12.48 -31.75 -33.12
N ILE A 89 -12.14 -30.70 -32.36
CA ILE A 89 -10.85 -30.00 -32.47
C ILE A 89 -10.09 -30.10 -31.15
N GLU A 90 -9.03 -30.89 -31.15
CA GLU A 90 -8.11 -31.03 -30.03
C GLU A 90 -7.00 -29.97 -30.10
N THR A 91 -6.68 -29.33 -28.96
CA THR A 91 -5.45 -28.57 -28.82
C THR A 91 -4.38 -29.51 -28.30
N VAL A 92 -3.32 -29.75 -29.08
CA VAL A 92 -2.15 -30.49 -28.62
C VAL A 92 -1.13 -29.49 -28.07
N PRO A 93 -0.90 -29.44 -26.74
CA PRO A 93 -0.14 -28.36 -26.11
C PRO A 93 1.22 -28.15 -26.76
N ARG A 94 1.54 -26.88 -27.11
CA ARG A 94 2.78 -26.45 -27.77
C ARG A 94 3.05 -27.02 -29.17
N GLN A 95 2.17 -27.89 -29.68
CA GLN A 95 2.33 -28.54 -30.98
C GLN A 95 1.36 -27.98 -32.02
N GLY A 96 0.11 -27.71 -31.64
CA GLY A 96 -0.88 -27.13 -32.53
C GLY A 96 -2.28 -27.70 -32.32
N TYR A 97 -2.98 -27.90 -33.42
CA TYR A 97 -4.37 -28.36 -33.43
C TYR A 97 -4.49 -29.63 -34.27
N ARG A 98 -5.46 -30.47 -33.92
CA ARG A 98 -5.79 -31.67 -34.68
C ARG A 98 -7.30 -31.82 -34.77
N LEU A 99 -7.78 -32.26 -35.93
CA LEU A 99 -9.14 -32.78 -36.07
C LEU A 99 -9.17 -34.21 -35.53
N VAL A 100 -9.95 -34.45 -34.48
CA VAL A 100 -10.03 -35.75 -33.77
C VAL A 100 -10.79 -36.79 -34.59
N ILE A 101 -11.72 -36.33 -35.43
CA ILE A 101 -12.58 -37.16 -36.26
C ILE A 101 -11.98 -37.38 -37.65
N GLU A 102 -12.27 -38.53 -38.25
CA GLU A 102 -11.85 -38.85 -39.62
C GLU A 102 -12.88 -38.30 -40.63
N PRO A 103 -12.52 -37.31 -41.47
CA PRO A 103 -13.44 -36.72 -42.43
C PRO A 103 -13.71 -37.67 -43.60
N SER A 104 -14.97 -37.80 -44.04
CA SER A 104 -15.33 -38.58 -45.23
C SER A 104 -15.90 -37.69 -46.34
N ILE A 105 -15.58 -37.98 -47.61
CA ILE A 105 -16.05 -37.20 -48.76
C ILE A 105 -17.44 -37.68 -49.20
N ILE A 106 -18.34 -36.73 -49.45
CA ILE A 106 -19.66 -37.02 -50.03
C ILE A 106 -19.56 -36.89 -51.56
N ASP A 107 -19.49 -38.02 -52.26
CA ASP A 107 -19.51 -38.05 -53.73
C ASP A 107 -20.93 -37.87 -54.26
N ASN A 108 -21.24 -36.67 -54.75
CA ASN A 108 -22.48 -36.39 -55.47
C ASN A 108 -22.39 -36.92 -56.91
N ASN A 109 -22.63 -38.22 -57.09
CA ASN A 109 -22.81 -38.79 -58.43
C ASN A 109 -23.76 -40.00 -58.46
N VAL A 110 -25.08 -39.77 -58.46
CA VAL A 110 -26.09 -40.63 -59.12
C VAL A 110 -27.29 -39.80 -59.62
N ASP A 111 -27.69 -40.08 -60.86
CA ASP A 111 -28.76 -39.53 -61.69
C ASP A 111 -30.22 -39.80 -61.23
N THR A 112 -31.06 -38.78 -61.49
CA THR A 112 -32.49 -38.73 -61.90
C THR A 112 -33.67 -39.33 -61.10
N ALA A 113 -34.68 -38.43 -60.98
CA ALA A 113 -36.14 -38.61 -61.13
C ALA A 113 -37.00 -38.85 -59.86
N SER A 114 -37.64 -37.77 -59.37
CA SER A 114 -39.10 -37.58 -59.46
C SER A 114 -39.50 -36.18 -58.99
N GLN A 115 -40.21 -35.45 -59.85
CA GLN A 115 -40.79 -34.13 -59.62
C GLN A 115 -42.15 -34.20 -58.90
N ASP A 116 -42.43 -33.09 -58.21
CA ASP A 116 -43.73 -32.46 -57.95
C ASP A 116 -44.66 -33.01 -56.85
N ILE A 117 -44.95 -32.15 -55.84
CA ILE A 117 -46.21 -31.38 -55.74
C ILE A 117 -46.06 -30.27 -54.65
N VAL A 118 -46.08 -29.00 -55.13
CA VAL A 118 -46.83 -27.80 -54.62
C VAL A 118 -46.54 -27.27 -53.20
N ALA A 119 -46.39 -25.98 -52.91
CA ALA A 119 -46.10 -24.74 -53.64
C ALA A 119 -45.91 -23.61 -52.59
N LYS A 120 -44.90 -22.78 -52.81
CA LYS A 120 -44.79 -21.34 -52.50
C LYS A 120 -45.60 -20.76 -51.33
N LYS A 121 -44.85 -20.28 -50.33
CA LYS A 121 -45.11 -18.94 -49.77
C LYS A 121 -43.79 -18.19 -49.67
N ASN A 122 -43.65 -17.19 -50.54
CA ASN A 122 -42.57 -16.20 -50.50
C ASN A 122 -42.74 -15.33 -49.24
N VAL A 123 -41.67 -15.10 -48.51
CA VAL A 123 -41.25 -13.74 -48.13
C VAL A 123 -39.73 -13.69 -48.31
N THR A 124 -39.31 -13.05 -49.39
CA THR A 124 -38.00 -12.45 -49.52
C THR A 124 -37.95 -11.29 -48.52
N GLU A 125 -37.10 -11.39 -47.51
CA GLU A 125 -36.60 -10.21 -46.81
C GLU A 125 -35.08 -10.19 -46.99
N TYR A 126 -34.65 -9.20 -47.76
CA TYR A 126 -33.27 -8.80 -47.93
C TYR A 126 -32.69 -8.43 -46.57
N LEU A 127 -31.59 -9.08 -46.17
CA LEU A 127 -30.56 -8.48 -45.32
C LEU A 127 -29.24 -8.55 -46.09
N ALA A 128 -29.14 -7.70 -47.11
CA ALA A 128 -27.88 -7.10 -47.50
C ALA A 128 -27.87 -5.71 -46.85
N ASP A 129 -26.75 -5.35 -46.22
CA ASP A 129 -26.53 -4.23 -45.29
C ASP A 129 -27.09 -4.40 -43.88
N GLU A 130 -26.35 -5.16 -43.07
CA GLU A 130 -25.75 -4.65 -41.82
C GLU A 130 -24.62 -5.62 -41.43
N ALA A 131 -23.47 -5.09 -41.06
CA ALA A 131 -22.38 -5.86 -40.48
C ALA A 131 -22.92 -6.60 -39.25
N VAL A 132 -23.13 -7.90 -39.38
CA VAL A 132 -23.53 -8.75 -38.26
C VAL A 132 -22.44 -8.63 -37.21
N ASP A 133 -22.84 -7.99 -36.13
CA ASP A 133 -22.13 -7.72 -34.89
C ASP A 133 -21.14 -8.84 -34.55
N ASP A 134 -19.90 -8.44 -34.28
CA ASP A 134 -18.87 -9.26 -33.65
C ASP A 134 -19.39 -9.64 -32.25
N LEU A 135 -20.28 -10.65 -32.18
CA LEU A 135 -20.67 -11.25 -30.93
C LEU A 135 -19.39 -11.76 -30.25
N GLU A 136 -19.00 -11.01 -29.22
CA GLU A 136 -17.77 -11.16 -28.45
C GLU A 136 -17.54 -12.63 -28.12
N VAL A 137 -16.38 -13.15 -28.53
CA VAL A 137 -15.86 -14.36 -27.90
C VAL A 137 -15.62 -14.00 -26.44
N HIS A 138 -16.48 -14.49 -25.53
CA HIS A 138 -16.26 -14.38 -24.08
C HIS A 138 -14.77 -14.55 -23.76
N SER A 139 -14.20 -13.56 -23.07
CA SER A 139 -12.76 -13.47 -22.80
C SER A 139 -12.18 -14.76 -22.21
N GLY A 140 -12.96 -15.50 -21.43
CA GLY A 140 -12.57 -16.80 -20.85
C GLY A 140 -12.27 -17.90 -21.88
N VAL A 141 -12.98 -17.96 -23.01
CA VAL A 141 -12.73 -19.00 -24.05
C VAL A 141 -11.48 -18.69 -24.86
N LEU A 142 -11.24 -17.40 -25.12
CA LEU A 142 -10.01 -16.95 -25.77
C LEU A 142 -8.80 -17.15 -24.84
N GLU A 143 -8.94 -16.79 -23.56
CA GLU A 143 -7.95 -17.04 -22.52
C GLU A 143 -7.60 -18.53 -22.43
N GLN A 144 -8.61 -19.41 -22.36
CA GLN A 144 -8.42 -20.86 -22.29
C GLN A 144 -7.69 -21.41 -23.53
N ASN A 145 -8.06 -20.99 -24.75
CA ASN A 145 -7.33 -21.39 -25.96
C ASN A 145 -5.87 -20.94 -25.95
N ILE A 146 -5.58 -19.75 -25.41
CA ILE A 146 -4.21 -19.25 -25.25
C ILE A 146 -3.47 -20.07 -24.18
N PHE A 147 -4.11 -20.39 -23.04
CA PHE A 147 -3.53 -21.20 -21.98
C PHE A 147 -3.24 -22.65 -22.43
N ASP A 148 -4.14 -23.24 -23.21
CA ASP A 148 -4.02 -24.59 -23.75
C ASP A 148 -2.91 -24.67 -24.81
N ASP A 149 -2.84 -23.70 -25.74
CA ASP A 149 -1.76 -23.63 -26.75
C ASP A 149 -0.38 -23.48 -26.09
N LEU A 150 -0.30 -22.72 -24.99
CA LEU A 150 0.93 -22.51 -24.23
C LEU A 150 1.28 -23.68 -23.27
N GLY A 151 0.35 -24.62 -23.07
CA GLY A 151 0.53 -25.83 -22.26
C GLY A 151 0.62 -25.57 -20.76
N PHE A 152 -0.37 -24.86 -20.21
CA PHE A 152 -0.48 -24.56 -18.77
C PHE A 152 -1.33 -25.56 -17.97
N ILE A 153 -2.00 -26.52 -18.62
CA ILE A 153 -2.82 -27.56 -17.96
C ILE A 153 -2.30 -28.94 -18.39
N GLU A 154 -1.71 -29.69 -17.47
CA GLU A 154 -1.54 -31.15 -17.64
C GLU A 154 -2.91 -31.80 -17.37
N PRO A 155 -3.41 -32.70 -18.23
CA PRO A 155 -4.64 -33.43 -17.92
C PRO A 155 -4.42 -34.26 -16.65
N GLU A 156 -5.34 -34.14 -15.69
CA GLU A 156 -5.31 -34.87 -14.43
C GLU A 156 -4.94 -36.33 -14.66
N ASN A 157 -3.86 -36.75 -14.02
CA ASN A 157 -3.39 -38.11 -14.03
C ASN A 157 -4.43 -38.99 -13.33
N LYS A 158 -5.31 -39.63 -14.11
CA LYS A 158 -6.11 -40.78 -13.68
C LYS A 158 -5.16 -41.95 -13.46
N ASP A 159 -4.50 -41.99 -12.30
CA ASP A 159 -4.09 -43.22 -11.61
C ASP A 159 -3.28 -42.86 -10.34
N SER A 160 -3.94 -42.88 -9.18
CA SER A 160 -3.39 -43.50 -7.96
C SER A 160 -4.47 -43.56 -6.88
N SER A 161 -5.17 -44.68 -6.85
CA SER A 161 -5.91 -45.16 -5.69
C SER A 161 -4.95 -45.79 -4.66
N LEU A 162 -5.18 -45.49 -3.37
CA LEU A 162 -4.71 -46.20 -2.15
C LEU A 162 -3.21 -46.00 -1.83
N ALA A 163 -2.78 -45.65 -0.60
CA ALA A 163 -3.22 -46.20 0.67
C ALA A 163 -3.02 -45.24 1.86
N GLU A 164 -3.95 -45.33 2.83
CA GLU A 164 -3.76 -44.99 4.23
C GLU A 164 -2.85 -46.03 4.92
N ASP A 165 -2.01 -45.59 5.85
CA ASP A 165 -1.40 -46.29 6.99
C ASP A 165 -0.38 -45.32 7.61
N ASP A 166 -0.05 -45.25 8.90
CA ASP A 166 -0.67 -45.49 10.20
C ASP A 166 0.31 -44.81 11.20
N VAL A 167 -0.19 -44.49 12.37
CA VAL A 167 0.44 -43.84 13.52
C VAL A 167 1.65 -44.62 14.05
N GLY A 168 2.73 -43.91 14.44
CA GLY A 168 3.80 -44.49 15.25
C GLY A 168 4.84 -43.47 15.76
N ASN A 169 4.68 -43.05 17.01
CA ASN A 169 5.77 -42.52 17.87
C ASN A 169 6.36 -43.74 18.64
N PRO A 170 7.65 -43.81 19.06
CA PRO A 170 8.16 -42.98 20.17
C PRO A 170 9.67 -42.64 20.21
N GLU A 171 9.97 -41.55 20.95
CA GLU A 171 11.05 -41.30 21.93
C GLU A 171 12.57 -41.39 21.63
N SER A 172 13.24 -40.31 22.12
CA SER A 172 14.53 -40.18 22.82
C SER A 172 15.84 -40.66 22.20
N ASP A 173 16.79 -39.73 22.01
CA ASP A 173 18.01 -39.73 22.82
C ASP A 173 18.80 -38.40 22.77
N SER A 174 19.22 -37.97 23.94
CA SER A 174 20.13 -36.87 24.25
C SER A 174 21.58 -37.13 23.79
N ILE A 175 22.41 -36.09 23.61
CA ILE A 175 23.78 -35.99 24.17
C ILE A 175 24.40 -34.59 23.90
N ASN A 176 24.67 -33.90 25.02
CA ASN A 176 25.71 -32.94 25.40
C ASN A 176 26.57 -32.17 24.37
N ALA A 177 26.61 -30.85 24.58
CA ALA A 177 27.71 -29.95 24.24
C ALA A 177 28.67 -29.77 25.44
N PRO A 178 29.98 -29.48 25.22
CA PRO A 178 30.83 -28.91 26.24
C PRO A 178 31.26 -27.47 25.92
N ASN A 179 31.26 -26.70 27.01
CA ASN A 179 31.82 -25.38 27.24
C ASN A 179 33.36 -25.47 27.30
N ASP A 180 34.12 -24.47 26.80
CA ASP A 180 35.23 -23.86 27.57
C ASP A 180 36.02 -22.75 26.81
N GLN A 181 36.03 -21.58 27.44
CA GLN A 181 37.18 -20.74 27.85
C GLN A 181 38.13 -20.04 26.85
N ILE A 182 38.05 -18.72 27.00
CA ILE A 182 38.99 -17.60 26.81
C ILE A 182 40.48 -17.93 27.03
N LYS A 183 41.37 -17.37 26.18
CA LYS A 183 42.73 -16.94 26.56
C LYS A 183 43.24 -15.76 25.72
N HIS A 184 43.70 -14.72 26.42
CA HIS A 184 44.48 -13.58 25.92
C HIS A 184 45.89 -14.00 25.45
N ALA A 185 46.47 -13.28 24.48
CA ALA A 185 47.84 -12.72 24.57
C ALA A 185 48.31 -11.99 23.27
N SER A 186 48.51 -10.67 23.40
CA SER A 186 49.72 -9.87 23.07
C SER A 186 50.51 -9.99 21.74
N ARG A 187 51.09 -8.83 21.36
CA ARG A 187 52.26 -8.53 20.47
C ARG A 187 51.88 -8.13 19.03
N THR A 188 52.48 -7.13 18.37
CA THR A 188 53.68 -6.30 18.60
C THR A 188 53.71 -5.12 17.63
N ARG A 189 54.35 -4.02 18.03
CA ARG A 189 54.80 -2.89 17.19
C ARG A 189 55.77 -3.32 16.08
N SER A 190 55.67 -2.70 14.90
CA SER A 190 56.84 -2.25 14.13
C SER A 190 56.55 -0.96 13.35
N ARG A 191 57.54 -0.06 13.37
CA ARG A 191 57.60 1.30 12.80
C ARG A 191 57.84 1.28 11.29
N PHE A 192 57.49 2.38 10.61
CA PHE A 192 58.29 3.21 9.66
C PHE A 192 57.31 3.94 8.70
N THR A 193 57.40 5.21 8.26
CA THR A 193 58.05 6.49 8.59
C THR A 193 57.52 7.50 7.54
N SER A 194 57.34 8.78 7.93
CA SER A 194 57.40 10.01 7.09
C SER A 194 56.34 10.18 5.97
N GLN A 195 55.60 11.28 5.84
CA GLN A 195 56.04 12.67 5.77
C GLN A 195 54.81 13.62 5.89
N TRP A 196 54.99 14.77 6.55
CA TRP A 196 54.01 15.84 6.77
C TRP A 196 53.75 16.65 5.47
N VAL A 197 52.55 17.13 5.10
CA VAL A 197 51.76 18.32 5.53
C VAL A 197 50.57 18.43 4.50
N PRO A 198 49.40 19.07 4.75
CA PRO A 198 49.00 19.84 5.93
C PRO A 198 47.72 19.37 6.66
N ALA A 199 47.73 19.65 7.95
CA ALA A 199 46.63 19.56 8.91
C ALA A 199 45.35 20.36 8.56
N CYS A 200 45.32 21.14 7.48
CA CYS A 200 44.12 21.86 7.06
C CYS A 200 43.03 20.92 6.51
N VAL A 201 43.42 19.82 5.85
CA VAL A 201 42.45 18.85 5.30
C VAL A 201 41.80 18.03 6.42
N PHE A 202 42.51 17.76 7.53
CA PHE A 202 41.95 17.03 8.67
C PHE A 202 41.13 17.90 9.62
N ILE A 203 41.38 19.21 9.70
CA ILE A 203 40.49 20.11 10.42
C ILE A 203 39.22 20.33 9.60
N ILE A 204 39.30 20.42 8.27
CA ILE A 204 38.11 20.51 7.40
C ILE A 204 37.36 19.18 7.34
N LEU A 205 38.05 18.01 7.23
CA LEU A 205 37.40 16.71 7.34
C LEU A 205 36.86 16.47 8.76
N GLY A 206 37.56 16.92 9.80
CA GLY A 206 37.12 16.81 11.18
C GLY A 206 35.93 17.70 11.47
N PHE A 207 35.86 18.88 10.86
CA PHE A 207 34.71 19.80 10.97
C PHE A 207 33.56 19.34 10.08
N ILE A 208 33.81 18.72 8.92
CA ILE A 208 32.79 18.10 8.07
C ILE A 208 32.25 16.81 8.72
N ILE A 209 33.11 15.96 9.29
CA ILE A 209 32.71 14.78 10.08
C ILE A 209 31.98 15.23 11.35
N TRP A 210 32.40 16.33 12.00
CA TRP A 210 31.68 16.90 13.13
C TRP A 210 30.35 17.56 12.71
N LEU A 211 30.25 18.23 11.55
CA LEU A 211 28.99 18.75 11.01
C LEU A 211 28.04 17.64 10.52
N PHE A 212 28.56 16.53 9.99
CA PHE A 212 27.77 15.36 9.63
C PHE A 212 27.37 14.51 10.86
N ASN A 213 28.19 14.48 11.93
CA ASN A 213 27.84 13.85 13.22
C ASN A 213 27.07 14.78 14.18
N THR A 214 26.82 16.04 13.81
CA THR A 214 25.96 16.97 14.57
C THR A 214 24.71 17.39 13.80
N ALA A 215 24.36 16.66 12.74
CA ALA A 215 22.95 16.44 12.50
C ALA A 215 22.47 15.57 13.66
N PRO A 216 21.47 15.99 14.47
CA PRO A 216 20.79 15.04 15.32
C PRO A 216 20.15 14.03 14.36
N GLN A 217 20.84 12.91 14.13
CA GLN A 217 20.11 11.67 13.93
C GLN A 217 19.43 11.42 15.27
N GLU A 218 18.29 12.06 15.50
CA GLU A 218 17.23 11.45 16.27
C GLU A 218 16.73 10.24 15.48
N SER A 219 17.60 9.23 15.33
CA SER A 219 17.08 7.87 15.40
C SER A 219 16.59 7.76 16.83
N ILE A 220 15.29 7.99 17.02
CA ILE A 220 14.58 7.46 18.18
C ILE A 220 14.97 5.99 18.18
N ASP A 221 15.79 5.59 19.15
CA ASP A 221 16.06 4.18 19.38
C ASP A 221 14.68 3.53 19.55
N PRO A 222 14.23 2.66 18.63
CA PRO A 222 12.92 2.04 18.73
C PRO A 222 12.80 1.17 20.00
N ASN A 223 13.92 0.93 20.69
CA ASN A 223 14.01 0.23 21.97
C ASN A 223 14.31 1.13 23.17
N LEU A 224 14.13 2.46 23.10
CA LEU A 224 13.99 3.24 24.32
C LEU A 224 12.67 2.80 24.99
N GLU A 225 12.74 1.82 25.87
CA GLU A 225 11.67 1.44 26.79
C GLU A 225 11.40 2.66 27.69
N TYR A 226 10.54 3.57 27.22
CA TYR A 226 9.91 4.53 28.11
C TYR A 226 9.02 3.75 29.07
N ASP A 227 9.09 4.08 30.36
CA ASP A 227 8.09 3.63 31.32
C ASP A 227 6.72 4.07 30.77
N THR A 228 5.93 3.09 30.34
CA THR A 228 4.64 3.32 29.70
C THR A 228 3.55 3.21 30.76
N VAL A 229 2.82 4.29 30.98
CA VAL A 229 1.73 4.36 31.96
C VAL A 229 0.40 4.39 31.22
N TYR A 230 -0.49 3.49 31.60
CA TYR A 230 -1.84 3.46 31.06
C TYR A 230 -2.78 4.21 32.01
N LEU A 231 -3.45 5.25 31.49
CA LEU A 231 -4.51 5.97 32.19
C LEU A 231 -5.85 5.33 31.83
N TYR A 232 -6.53 4.78 32.83
CA TYR A 232 -7.87 4.24 32.65
C TYR A 232 -8.93 5.30 32.94
N HIS A 233 -9.82 5.56 31.97
CA HIS A 233 -10.96 6.43 32.18
C HIS A 233 -12.14 5.62 32.72
N GLN A 234 -12.30 5.56 34.06
CA GLN A 234 -13.53 5.02 34.65
C GLN A 234 -14.68 5.99 34.34
N SER A 235 -15.47 5.69 33.31
CA SER A 235 -16.84 6.15 33.24
C SER A 235 -17.64 5.31 34.24
N ARG A 236 -17.80 5.78 35.48
CA ARG A 236 -18.86 5.18 36.30
C ARG A 236 -20.18 5.47 35.59
N HIS A 237 -20.85 4.43 35.10
CA HIS A 237 -22.30 4.45 34.98
C HIS A 237 -22.86 4.62 36.39
N MET A 238 -23.05 5.87 36.82
CA MET A 238 -23.75 6.19 38.05
C MET A 238 -25.22 6.41 37.72
N ASP A 239 -26.10 5.77 38.49
CA ASP A 239 -27.53 5.98 38.40
C ASP A 239 -27.84 7.49 38.48
N GLU A 240 -28.47 8.00 37.42
CA GLU A 240 -28.73 9.41 37.08
C GLU A 240 -29.50 10.25 38.13
N LYS A 241 -29.74 9.74 39.33
CA LYS A 241 -30.69 10.34 40.29
C LYS A 241 -30.09 11.08 41.48
N ASP A 242 -28.81 10.92 41.81
CA ASP A 242 -28.29 11.40 43.11
C ASP A 242 -27.03 12.29 43.05
N ILE A 243 -26.63 12.82 41.88
CA ILE A 243 -25.48 13.74 41.79
C ILE A 243 -25.94 15.13 41.34
N GLU A 244 -25.67 16.15 42.15
CA GLU A 244 -25.86 17.55 41.76
C GLU A 244 -24.89 17.92 40.64
N GLN A 245 -25.34 18.69 39.64
CA GLN A 245 -24.55 19.02 38.45
C GLN A 245 -23.18 19.66 38.76
N GLU A 246 -23.07 20.42 39.86
CA GLU A 246 -21.80 21.00 40.33
C GLU A 246 -20.76 19.95 40.77
N GLU A 247 -21.21 18.80 41.30
CA GLU A 247 -20.33 17.71 41.74
C GLU A 247 -19.76 16.94 40.55
N HIS A 248 -20.58 16.71 39.51
CA HIS A 248 -20.13 16.12 38.25
C HIS A 248 -19.05 16.98 37.59
N ASP A 249 -19.31 18.29 37.49
CA ASP A 249 -18.36 19.20 36.86
C ASP A 249 -17.05 19.30 37.67
N LEU A 250 -17.08 19.20 39.01
CA LEU A 250 -15.87 19.19 39.83
C LEU A 250 -15.02 17.93 39.61
N GLU A 251 -15.67 16.77 39.50
CA GLU A 251 -15.00 15.50 39.23
C GLU A 251 -14.31 15.51 37.87
N GLU A 252 -15.00 15.97 36.83
CA GLU A 252 -14.45 16.11 35.48
C GLU A 252 -13.24 17.06 35.46
N ARG A 253 -13.32 18.19 36.18
CA ARG A 253 -12.20 19.14 36.31
C ARG A 253 -10.98 18.56 37.03
N LEU A 254 -11.19 17.86 38.14
CA LEU A 254 -10.08 17.22 38.88
C LEU A 254 -9.44 16.10 38.06
N ARG A 255 -10.24 15.34 37.32
CA ARG A 255 -9.78 14.28 36.41
C ARG A 255 -8.91 14.86 35.30
N TRP A 256 -9.39 15.88 34.59
CA TRP A 256 -8.59 16.57 33.56
C TRP A 256 -7.25 17.05 34.12
N TRP A 257 -7.25 17.65 35.32
CA TRP A 257 -6.01 18.17 35.91
C TRP A 257 -4.98 17.08 36.19
N LEU A 258 -5.42 15.96 36.76
CA LEU A 258 -4.57 14.80 37.00
C LEU A 258 -3.98 14.26 35.70
N GLU A 259 -4.80 14.15 34.65
CA GLU A 259 -4.33 13.72 33.34
C GLU A 259 -3.25 14.64 32.79
N GLN A 260 -3.44 15.97 32.88
CA GLN A 260 -2.42 16.92 32.43
C GLN A 260 -1.12 16.73 33.20
N LYS A 261 -1.19 16.61 34.54
CA LYS A 261 -0.01 16.39 35.36
C LYS A 261 0.76 15.13 35.02
N VAL A 262 0.06 14.04 34.72
CA VAL A 262 0.68 12.78 34.30
C VAL A 262 1.24 12.87 32.89
N LYS A 263 0.53 13.50 31.93
CA LYS A 263 0.98 13.71 30.54
C LYS A 263 2.27 14.54 30.48
N HIS A 264 2.46 15.49 31.38
CA HIS A 264 3.65 16.34 31.46
C HIS A 264 4.88 15.72 32.15
N LEU A 265 4.83 14.45 32.57
CA LEU A 265 6.00 13.78 33.15
C LEU A 265 7.08 13.55 32.09
N PRO A 266 8.33 14.01 32.32
CA PRO A 266 9.42 13.81 31.37
C PRO A 266 9.75 12.32 31.22
N ALA A 267 10.04 11.89 29.98
CA ALA A 267 10.43 10.52 29.64
C ALA A 267 9.43 9.42 30.01
N THR A 268 8.15 9.75 30.25
CA THR A 268 7.07 8.76 30.45
C THR A 268 6.18 8.74 29.22
N LYS A 269 5.86 7.56 28.68
CA LYS A 269 4.85 7.44 27.63
C LYS A 269 3.48 7.25 28.30
N VAL A 270 2.53 8.13 28.03
CA VAL A 270 1.17 8.03 28.61
C VAL A 270 0.18 7.57 27.55
N ILE A 271 -0.54 6.48 27.82
CA ILE A 271 -1.56 5.92 26.93
C ILE A 271 -2.91 5.95 27.63
N ILE A 272 -3.93 6.53 27.01
CA ILE A 272 -5.30 6.49 27.53
C ILE A 272 -5.96 5.21 27.00
N THR A 273 -6.55 4.41 27.89
CA THR A 273 -7.16 3.11 27.54
C THR A 273 -8.53 2.93 28.20
N ASP A 274 -9.46 2.36 27.45
CA ASP A 274 -10.76 1.88 27.95
C ASP A 274 -10.73 0.40 28.32
N ASN A 275 -9.59 -0.26 28.11
CA ASN A 275 -9.35 -1.64 28.52
C ASN A 275 -8.70 -1.68 29.91
N GLN A 276 -9.36 -2.33 30.87
CA GLN A 276 -8.87 -2.53 32.25
C GLN A 276 -7.73 -3.56 32.33
N ASP A 277 -7.56 -4.40 31.30
CA ASP A 277 -6.63 -5.52 31.31
C ASP A 277 -5.23 -5.17 30.75
N SER A 278 -4.93 -3.89 30.52
CA SER A 278 -3.69 -3.43 29.87
C SER A 278 -2.64 -2.87 30.85
N PHE A 279 -1.56 -3.66 31.11
CA PHE A 279 -0.21 -3.27 31.62
C PHE A 279 -0.19 -2.25 32.78
N PRO A 280 0.91 -1.54 33.18
CA PRO A 280 0.87 -0.84 34.46
C PRO A 280 -0.14 0.31 34.46
N LEU A 281 -1.22 0.10 35.21
CA LEU A 281 -2.43 0.90 35.14
C LEU A 281 -2.44 1.91 36.28
N LEU A 282 -2.64 3.19 35.94
CA LEU A 282 -2.91 4.23 36.90
C LEU A 282 -4.42 4.53 36.88
N VAL A 283 -5.11 4.14 37.97
CA VAL A 283 -6.55 4.36 38.15
C VAL A 283 -6.75 5.51 39.12
N SER A 284 -7.65 6.43 38.79
CA SER A 284 -8.11 7.48 39.71
C SER A 284 -9.56 7.23 40.09
N ASP A 285 -9.83 7.13 41.39
CA ASP A 285 -11.20 7.03 41.94
C ASP A 285 -11.44 8.16 42.93
N ILE A 286 -12.68 8.65 42.96
CA ILE A 286 -13.14 9.70 43.86
C ILE A 286 -14.32 9.16 44.65
N GLU A 287 -14.11 8.96 45.95
CA GLU A 287 -15.16 8.45 46.85
C GLU A 287 -15.72 9.56 47.74
N PRO A 288 -17.03 9.67 47.92
CA PRO A 288 -17.62 10.57 48.90
C PRO A 288 -17.34 10.09 50.32
N LEU A 289 -16.94 11.02 51.19
CA LEU A 289 -16.74 10.81 52.62
C LEU A 289 -17.80 11.57 53.43
N PRO A 290 -18.06 11.16 54.70
CA PRO A 290 -18.87 11.93 55.64
C PRO A 290 -18.33 13.37 55.80
N GLU A 291 -19.19 14.33 56.14
CA GLU A 291 -18.81 15.75 56.36
C GLU A 291 -18.35 16.52 55.10
N GLN A 292 -18.96 16.25 53.93
CA GLN A 292 -18.62 16.91 52.64
C GLN A 292 -17.18 16.69 52.17
N ALA A 293 -16.50 15.68 52.70
CA ALA A 293 -15.17 15.30 52.24
C ALA A 293 -15.23 14.39 50.98
N ARG A 294 -14.15 14.35 50.19
CA ARG A 294 -13.95 13.44 49.05
C ARG A 294 -12.59 12.76 49.15
N LEU A 295 -12.49 11.44 49.00
CA LEU A 295 -11.22 10.72 48.94
C LEU A 295 -10.80 10.56 47.47
N LEU A 296 -9.72 11.21 47.04
CA LEU A 296 -9.07 10.91 45.76
C LEU A 296 -8.06 9.78 45.99
N THR A 297 -8.25 8.65 45.32
CA THR A 297 -7.33 7.51 45.35
C THR A 297 -6.67 7.36 43.98
N LEU A 298 -5.34 7.42 43.93
CA LEU A 298 -4.56 7.04 42.75
C LEU A 298 -3.91 5.69 43.00
N SER A 299 -4.27 4.67 42.22
CA SER A 299 -3.79 3.29 42.38
C SER A 299 -2.94 2.87 41.20
N TRP A 300 -1.75 2.33 41.48
CA TRP A 300 -0.85 1.76 40.48
C TRP A 300 -0.85 0.23 40.54
N TYR A 301 -1.18 -0.40 39.42
CA TYR A 301 -1.22 -1.85 39.25
C TYR A 301 -0.07 -2.27 38.34
N PRO A 302 0.90 -3.09 38.77
CA PRO A 302 1.96 -3.61 37.89
C PRO A 302 1.46 -4.81 37.05
N ILE A 303 2.26 -5.18 36.05
CA ILE A 303 2.01 -6.31 35.12
C ILE A 303 1.72 -7.64 35.85
N GLU A 304 2.37 -7.88 36.99
CA GLU A 304 2.36 -9.19 37.67
C GLU A 304 1.22 -9.36 38.70
N THR A 305 0.55 -8.27 39.13
CA THR A 305 -0.44 -8.29 40.22
C THR A 305 -1.67 -7.44 39.93
N ILE A 306 -2.36 -7.73 38.81
CA ILE A 306 -3.53 -6.99 38.29
C ILE A 306 -4.65 -6.82 39.34
N ASN A 307 -4.81 -7.77 40.27
CA ASN A 307 -5.90 -7.74 41.26
C ASN A 307 -5.58 -6.99 42.56
N GLN A 308 -4.36 -6.47 42.74
CA GLN A 308 -3.98 -5.72 43.95
C GLN A 308 -3.05 -4.55 43.59
N PRO A 309 -3.41 -3.29 43.91
CA PRO A 309 -2.54 -2.16 43.61
C PRO A 309 -1.27 -2.24 44.48
N LEU A 310 -0.10 -2.08 43.87
CA LEU A 310 1.18 -2.05 44.60
C LEU A 310 1.31 -0.80 45.47
N LYS A 311 0.73 0.32 45.03
CA LYS A 311 0.76 1.62 45.72
C LYS A 311 -0.55 2.35 45.47
N ALA A 312 -1.14 2.90 46.54
CA ALA A 312 -2.31 3.77 46.47
C ALA A 312 -2.00 5.10 47.17
N LEU A 313 -2.12 6.23 46.47
CA LEU A 313 -2.10 7.56 47.08
C LEU A 313 -3.54 7.95 47.40
N GLN A 314 -3.86 8.03 48.69
CA GLN A 314 -5.18 8.45 49.18
C GLN A 314 -5.12 9.87 49.72
N LEU A 315 -5.94 10.76 49.18
CA LEU A 315 -6.02 12.15 49.56
C LEU A 315 -7.44 12.44 50.02
N THR A 316 -7.62 12.64 51.32
CA THR A 316 -8.89 13.11 51.87
C THR A 316 -9.04 14.58 51.55
N VAL A 317 -10.20 14.95 51.06
CA VAL A 317 -10.48 16.30 50.65
C VAL A 317 -11.72 16.82 51.35
N PRO A 318 -11.58 17.38 52.55
CA PRO A 318 -12.69 18.01 53.25
C PRO A 318 -13.08 19.32 52.58
N GLY A 319 -14.32 19.80 52.78
CA GLY A 319 -14.71 21.18 52.44
C GLY A 319 -13.61 22.16 52.85
N LEU A 320 -12.94 22.77 51.85
CA LEU A 320 -11.74 23.60 51.97
C LEU A 320 -11.96 24.75 52.97
N PRO A 321 -11.09 25.09 53.97
CA PRO A 321 -9.62 24.87 54.16
C PRO A 321 -9.25 24.40 55.62
N HIS A 322 -8.02 24.21 56.14
CA HIS A 322 -6.62 24.52 55.80
C HIS A 322 -5.73 23.49 56.55
N GLN A 323 -4.87 22.76 55.84
CA GLN A 323 -3.46 22.55 56.20
C GLN A 323 -2.73 21.77 55.08
N VAL A 324 -2.10 22.57 54.21
CA VAL A 324 -0.81 22.35 53.52
C VAL A 324 -0.49 20.90 53.12
N ILE A 325 -0.84 20.58 51.87
CA ILE A 325 0.09 19.86 51.01
C ILE A 325 0.72 20.96 50.16
N ASP A 326 1.97 21.34 50.45
CA ASP A 326 2.74 22.14 49.51
C ASP A 326 2.69 21.44 48.15
N ASP A 327 2.35 22.15 47.07
CA ASP A 327 2.23 21.65 45.70
C ASP A 327 3.44 20.78 45.27
N SER A 328 4.63 21.07 45.84
CA SER A 328 5.84 20.25 45.69
C SER A 328 5.72 18.82 46.24
N SER A 329 4.94 18.61 47.31
CA SER A 329 4.70 17.28 47.89
C SER A 329 3.74 16.46 47.05
N PHE A 330 2.65 17.03 46.53
CA PHE A 330 1.74 16.30 45.64
C PHE A 330 2.48 15.90 44.34
N ASN A 331 3.13 16.88 43.68
CA ASN A 331 3.89 16.63 42.46
C ASN A 331 5.03 15.63 42.72
N GLY A 332 5.74 15.77 43.86
CA GLY A 332 6.77 14.84 44.28
C GLY A 332 6.25 13.43 44.59
N GLN A 333 5.05 13.28 45.14
CA GLN A 333 4.41 11.99 45.42
C GLN A 333 3.88 11.31 44.16
N LEU A 334 3.20 12.06 43.27
CA LEU A 334 2.74 11.58 41.96
C LEU A 334 3.92 11.10 41.13
N THR A 335 4.99 11.89 41.07
CA THR A 335 6.23 11.53 40.38
C THR A 335 6.88 10.30 41.01
N LYS A 336 7.03 10.25 42.34
CA LYS A 336 7.58 9.06 43.04
C LYS A 336 6.77 7.80 42.79
N MET A 337 5.46 7.94 42.67
CA MET A 337 4.55 6.83 42.40
C MET A 337 4.70 6.34 40.96
N VAL A 338 4.69 7.25 39.98
CA VAL A 338 4.73 6.92 38.55
C VAL A 338 6.14 6.48 38.10
N LEU A 339 7.18 7.23 38.48
CA LEU A 339 8.56 7.01 38.02
C LEU A 339 9.43 6.22 39.01
N GLY A 340 8.92 5.90 40.19
CA GLY A 340 9.72 5.26 41.26
C GLY A 340 10.89 6.11 41.80
N ALA A 341 11.01 7.37 41.37
CA ALA A 341 12.20 8.19 41.58
C ALA A 341 12.09 9.14 42.78
N SER A 342 13.22 9.43 43.44
CA SER A 342 13.25 10.19 44.70
C SER A 342 13.04 11.71 44.57
N SER A 343 13.16 12.30 43.37
CA SER A 343 12.97 13.75 43.14
C SER A 343 12.84 14.13 41.66
N PHE A 344 11.70 14.70 41.26
CA PHE A 344 11.55 15.53 40.05
C PHE A 344 10.63 16.74 40.36
N GLU A 345 10.78 17.82 39.60
CA GLU A 345 10.04 19.06 39.79
C GLU A 345 9.09 19.26 38.61
N LEU A 346 7.82 18.84 38.73
CA LEU A 346 6.75 19.34 37.88
C LEU A 346 6.60 20.82 38.23
N SER A 347 6.89 21.70 37.27
CA SER A 347 7.10 23.13 37.52
C SER A 347 5.98 23.76 38.35
N LYS A 348 6.36 24.62 39.30
CA LYS A 348 5.55 25.49 40.18
C LYS A 348 4.22 25.98 39.59
N GLU A 349 3.21 25.14 39.55
CA GLU A 349 1.87 25.51 39.10
C GLU A 349 1.07 25.95 40.32
N SER A 350 0.61 27.20 40.30
CA SER A 350 0.03 27.85 41.48
C SER A 350 -1.40 27.39 41.80
N CYS A 351 -1.97 26.48 41.01
CA CYS A 351 -3.38 26.13 41.04
C CYS A 351 -3.68 25.29 42.28
N GLN A 352 -4.41 25.86 43.24
CA GLN A 352 -4.90 25.13 44.40
C GLN A 352 -6.27 24.55 44.07
N ARG A 353 -6.64 23.45 44.72
CA ARG A 353 -7.97 22.83 44.57
C ARG A 353 -9.15 23.82 44.69
N GLN A 354 -9.00 24.87 45.50
CA GLN A 354 -9.99 25.94 45.69
C GLN A 354 -10.30 26.69 44.38
N ASP A 355 -9.29 26.86 43.52
CA ASP A 355 -9.39 27.52 42.20
C ASP A 355 -10.18 26.68 41.17
N PHE A 356 -10.57 25.44 41.52
CA PHE A 356 -11.37 24.53 40.70
C PHE A 356 -12.84 24.42 41.16
N ALA A 357 -13.12 24.84 42.40
CA ALA A 357 -14.45 24.74 43.01
C ALA A 357 -15.30 25.99 42.74
N GLU A 358 -14.67 27.16 42.60
CA GLU A 358 -15.37 28.44 42.43
C GLU A 358 -15.02 29.09 41.08
N LEU A 359 -15.50 28.55 39.96
CA LEU A 359 -15.35 29.18 38.63
C LEU A 359 -16.24 30.44 38.49
N ASP A 360 -16.10 31.41 39.39
CA ASP A 360 -16.67 32.75 39.20
C ASP A 360 -15.66 33.62 38.44
N ASP A 361 -16.09 34.25 37.34
CA ASP A 361 -15.34 35.27 36.60
C ASP A 361 -14.91 36.44 37.51
N LYS A 362 -15.49 36.54 38.71
CA LYS A 362 -15.16 37.53 39.74
C LYS A 362 -14.02 37.12 40.68
N ASN A 363 -13.53 35.87 40.65
CA ASN A 363 -12.43 35.44 41.51
C ASN A 363 -11.06 35.66 40.82
N PRO A 364 -10.24 36.62 41.31
CA PRO A 364 -8.94 36.96 40.71
C PRO A 364 -7.84 35.93 40.99
N LEU A 365 -8.14 34.72 41.46
CA LEU A 365 -7.15 33.64 41.56
C LEU A 365 -7.31 32.62 40.41
N ASN A 366 -8.51 32.49 39.84
CA ASN A 366 -8.82 31.52 38.78
C ASN A 366 -8.06 31.74 37.47
N TYR A 367 -7.71 32.99 37.13
CA TYR A 367 -6.90 33.27 35.92
C TYR A 367 -5.50 32.65 36.01
N ARG A 368 -5.09 32.16 37.17
CA ARG A 368 -3.85 31.42 37.36
C ARG A 368 -4.01 29.92 37.12
N CYS A 369 -5.22 29.41 36.85
CA CYS A 369 -5.45 28.00 36.62
C CYS A 369 -5.45 27.65 35.13
N LEU A 370 -4.65 26.65 34.75
CA LEU A 370 -4.53 26.21 33.35
C LEU A 370 -5.86 25.72 32.76
N ILE A 371 -6.74 25.08 33.56
CA ILE A 371 -8.10 24.72 33.14
C ILE A 371 -8.90 25.95 32.74
N SER A 372 -8.93 26.96 33.62
CA SER A 372 -9.71 28.17 33.38
C SER A 372 -9.20 28.90 32.14
N ILE A 373 -7.87 28.97 31.99
CA ILE A 373 -7.22 29.52 30.80
C ILE A 373 -7.60 28.74 29.54
N GLU A 374 -7.57 27.41 29.59
CA GLU A 374 -7.91 26.57 28.44
C GLU A 374 -9.39 26.72 28.06
N GLN A 375 -10.32 26.62 29.02
CA GLN A 375 -11.74 26.82 28.78
C GLN A 375 -12.03 28.21 28.21
N HIS A 376 -11.37 29.24 28.76
CA HIS A 376 -11.49 30.60 28.22
C HIS A 376 -10.94 30.69 26.79
N ALA A 377 -9.80 30.06 26.50
CA ALA A 377 -9.23 30.00 25.16
C ALA A 377 -10.14 29.25 24.17
N GLN A 378 -10.74 28.13 24.59
CA GLN A 378 -11.68 27.34 23.78
C GLN A 378 -12.95 28.16 23.46
N ARG A 379 -13.53 28.87 24.44
CA ARG A 379 -14.66 29.79 24.20
C ARG A 379 -14.31 30.86 23.18
N LEU A 380 -13.22 31.60 23.42
CA LEU A 380 -12.73 32.63 22.50
C LEU A 380 -12.44 32.09 21.09
N GLN A 381 -11.93 30.86 20.99
CA GLN A 381 -11.66 30.23 19.71
C GLN A 381 -12.95 29.79 18.99
N SER A 382 -13.93 29.27 19.72
CA SER A 382 -15.24 28.93 19.16
C SER A 382 -15.95 30.18 18.61
N ASP A 383 -15.89 31.29 19.34
CA ASP A 383 -16.38 32.58 18.89
C ASP A 383 -15.64 33.04 17.64
N LEU A 384 -14.31 32.91 17.62
CA LEU A 384 -13.47 33.29 16.48
C LEU A 384 -13.81 32.51 15.20
N ILE A 385 -14.07 31.20 15.32
CA ILE A 385 -14.47 30.33 14.19
C ILE A 385 -15.85 30.72 13.66
N SER A 386 -16.76 31.17 14.52
CA SER A 386 -18.13 31.55 14.14
C SER A 386 -18.25 32.91 13.41
N VAL A 387 -17.21 33.75 13.49
CA VAL A 387 -17.23 35.12 12.97
C VAL A 387 -16.67 35.18 11.54
N ASN A 388 -17.27 36.03 10.71
CA ASN A 388 -16.79 36.29 9.35
C ASN A 388 -15.35 36.86 9.35
N ARG A 389 -14.52 36.37 8.43
CA ARG A 389 -13.18 36.91 8.18
C ARG A 389 -13.22 38.38 7.80
N GLN A 390 -12.15 39.10 8.16
CA GLN A 390 -11.91 40.52 7.92
C GLN A 390 -12.86 41.48 8.68
N THR A 391 -13.47 41.02 9.78
CA THR A 391 -14.33 41.86 10.63
C THR A 391 -13.58 42.49 11.81
N LYS A 392 -14.09 43.60 12.33
CA LYS A 392 -13.56 44.20 13.57
C LYS A 392 -13.65 43.25 14.77
N GLN A 393 -14.66 42.40 14.76
CA GLN A 393 -14.92 41.42 15.81
C GLN A 393 -13.86 40.30 15.79
N GLU A 394 -13.48 39.82 14.60
CA GLU A 394 -12.37 38.88 14.43
C GLU A 394 -11.04 39.45 14.98
N VAL A 395 -10.72 40.71 14.62
CA VAL A 395 -9.49 41.37 15.09
C VAL A 395 -9.46 41.47 16.63
N ALA A 396 -10.62 41.76 17.25
CA ALA A 396 -10.74 41.83 18.71
C ALA A 396 -10.50 40.46 19.38
N LEU A 397 -11.13 39.39 18.86
CA LEU A 397 -10.97 38.02 19.36
C LEU A 397 -9.52 37.51 19.19
N ILE A 398 -8.89 37.77 18.03
CA ILE A 398 -7.47 37.48 17.80
C ILE A 398 -6.59 38.21 18.82
N SER A 399 -6.90 39.47 19.13
CA SER A 399 -6.16 40.24 20.12
C SER A 399 -6.33 39.66 21.53
N GLN A 400 -7.53 39.24 21.91
CA GLN A 400 -7.81 38.62 23.21
C GLN A 400 -7.04 37.31 23.36
N LEU A 401 -7.12 36.41 22.38
CA LEU A 401 -6.38 35.15 22.38
C LEU A 401 -4.85 35.34 22.41
N ASN A 402 -4.33 36.30 21.65
CA ASN A 402 -2.89 36.62 21.69
C ASN A 402 -2.43 37.13 23.06
N ASN A 403 -3.25 37.96 23.71
CA ASN A 403 -2.94 38.46 25.04
C ASN A 403 -3.00 37.34 26.07
N LEU A 404 -4.02 36.47 25.99
CA LEU A 404 -4.15 35.29 26.82
C LEU A 404 -2.92 34.39 26.65
N ALA A 405 -2.55 34.03 25.41
CA ALA A 405 -1.36 33.20 25.14
C ALA A 405 -0.08 33.80 25.73
N LYS A 406 0.16 35.11 25.56
CA LYS A 406 1.33 35.79 26.11
C LYS A 406 1.35 35.78 27.65
N GLN A 407 0.20 36.00 28.28
CA GLN A 407 0.07 35.93 29.73
C GLN A 407 0.32 34.52 30.24
N THR A 408 -0.28 33.51 29.60
CA THR A 408 -0.10 32.10 29.92
C THR A 408 1.36 31.68 29.78
N ILE A 409 2.05 32.02 28.69
CA ILE A 409 3.49 31.70 28.51
C ILE A 409 4.34 32.41 29.56
N LYS A 410 4.04 33.68 29.87
CA LYS A 410 4.78 34.45 30.88
C LYS A 410 4.65 33.82 32.27
N GLN A 411 3.47 33.27 32.58
CA GLN A 411 3.17 32.71 33.89
C GLN A 411 3.59 31.23 34.00
N PHE A 412 3.41 30.45 32.93
CA PHE A 412 3.66 29.01 32.85
C PHE A 412 4.60 28.68 31.67
N PRO A 413 5.86 29.14 31.69
CA PRO A 413 6.78 28.98 30.55
C PRO A 413 7.17 27.52 30.26
N GLN A 414 6.94 26.60 31.20
CA GLN A 414 7.23 25.17 31.03
C GLN A 414 6.00 24.35 30.66
N HIS A 415 4.82 24.97 30.53
CA HIS A 415 3.58 24.26 30.15
C HIS A 415 3.28 24.48 28.67
N SER A 416 2.72 23.46 28.00
CA SER A 416 2.44 23.47 26.55
C SER A 416 1.32 24.47 26.20
N LEU A 417 0.25 24.51 26.99
CA LEU A 417 -0.99 25.29 26.74
C LEU A 417 -0.78 26.70 26.18
N GLY A 418 0.08 27.53 26.77
CA GLY A 418 0.29 28.90 26.30
C GLY A 418 0.83 28.95 24.85
N TYR A 419 1.71 28.01 24.51
CA TYR A 419 2.23 27.85 23.16
C TYR A 419 1.18 27.28 22.21
N GLN A 420 0.34 26.34 22.66
CA GLN A 420 -0.78 25.82 21.87
C GLN A 420 -1.78 26.92 21.49
N ILE A 421 -2.17 27.79 22.43
CA ILE A 421 -3.06 28.93 22.15
C ILE A 421 -2.42 29.85 21.10
N ALA A 422 -1.13 30.19 21.27
CA ALA A 422 -0.40 31.01 20.30
C ALA A 422 -0.31 30.36 18.90
N ALA A 423 -0.16 29.04 18.84
CA ALA A 423 -0.12 28.27 17.61
C ALA A 423 -1.49 28.31 16.90
N ARG A 424 -2.57 28.03 17.62
CA ARG A 424 -3.95 28.08 17.09
C ARG A 424 -4.30 29.46 16.52
N VAL A 425 -3.91 30.54 17.20
CA VAL A 425 -4.07 31.91 16.68
C VAL A 425 -3.27 32.14 15.41
N SER A 426 -2.01 31.69 15.38
CA SER A 426 -1.13 31.85 14.21
C SER A 426 -1.66 31.09 12.99
N SER A 427 -2.19 29.88 13.21
CA SER A 427 -2.88 29.09 12.18
C SER A 427 -4.11 29.81 11.63
N HIS A 428 -4.97 30.39 12.49
CA HIS A 428 -6.17 31.11 12.05
C HIS A 428 -5.86 32.30 11.13
N ILE A 429 -4.77 33.03 11.40
CA ILE A 429 -4.31 34.15 10.57
C ILE A 429 -3.47 33.71 9.35
N ASN A 430 -3.48 32.42 9.01
CA ASN A 430 -2.71 31.79 7.93
C ASN A 430 -1.20 32.08 8.00
N ARG A 431 -0.63 32.14 9.23
CA ARG A 431 0.81 32.23 9.45
C ARG A 431 1.35 30.85 9.84
N GLU A 432 1.58 30.01 8.83
CA GLU A 432 1.97 28.62 9.01
C GLU A 432 3.32 28.45 9.72
N SER A 433 4.40 29.08 9.25
CA SER A 433 5.72 28.95 9.89
C SER A 433 5.70 29.36 11.38
N PRO A 434 5.15 30.55 11.75
CA PRO A 434 4.98 30.89 13.16
C PRO A 434 4.07 29.92 13.93
N SER A 435 3.08 29.32 13.28
CA SER A 435 2.23 28.30 13.91
C SER A 435 3.03 27.03 14.20
N ILE A 436 3.84 26.55 13.25
CA ILE A 436 4.69 25.37 13.42
C ILE A 436 5.68 25.61 14.55
N ASP A 437 6.37 26.75 14.57
CA ASP A 437 7.33 27.09 15.64
C ASP A 437 6.67 27.03 17.02
N LYS A 438 5.42 27.50 17.14
CA LYS A 438 4.68 27.45 18.42
C LYS A 438 4.20 26.04 18.76
N TRP A 439 3.79 25.23 17.79
CA TRP A 439 3.46 23.83 18.04
C TRP A 439 4.68 23.00 18.43
N LEU A 440 5.84 23.21 17.80
CA LEU A 440 7.09 22.57 18.18
C LEU A 440 7.52 22.96 19.60
N LEU A 441 7.42 24.26 19.95
CA LEU A 441 7.64 24.70 21.33
C LEU A 441 6.66 24.06 22.32
N ALA A 442 5.39 23.85 21.93
CA ALA A 442 4.44 23.13 22.76
C ALA A 442 4.83 21.65 22.92
N LEU A 443 5.28 21.00 21.84
CA LEU A 443 5.73 19.61 21.80
C LEU A 443 6.96 19.39 22.70
N GLU A 444 7.91 20.33 22.71
CA GLU A 444 9.06 20.33 23.63
C GLU A 444 8.63 20.35 25.11
N LYS A 445 7.45 20.89 25.43
CA LYS A 445 6.90 20.92 26.80
C LYS A 445 6.02 19.71 27.11
N ASN A 446 5.37 19.14 26.11
CA ASN A 446 4.50 17.98 26.26
C ASN A 446 4.50 17.13 25.00
N ALA A 447 5.35 16.12 24.95
CA ALA A 447 5.36 15.17 23.84
C ALA A 447 4.20 14.16 23.92
N ASN A 448 3.48 14.09 25.04
CA ASN A 448 2.44 13.09 25.26
C ASN A 448 1.05 13.51 24.80
N GLU A 449 0.85 14.78 24.49
CA GLU A 449 -0.47 15.36 24.22
C GLU A 449 -0.86 15.20 22.74
N PRO A 450 -1.91 14.41 22.42
CA PRO A 450 -2.34 14.22 21.03
C PRO A 450 -2.76 15.53 20.36
N GLU A 451 -3.32 16.49 21.11
CA GLU A 451 -3.76 17.79 20.60
C GLU A 451 -2.62 18.63 19.99
N ILE A 452 -1.37 18.33 20.34
CA ILE A 452 -0.18 18.97 19.75
C ILE A 452 0.24 18.25 18.46
N LEU A 453 0.19 16.92 18.46
CA LEU A 453 0.62 16.09 17.33
C LEU A 453 -0.35 16.18 16.14
N ILE A 454 -1.67 16.22 16.39
CA ILE A 454 -2.71 16.31 15.35
C ILE A 454 -2.47 17.48 14.39
N PRO A 455 -2.35 18.74 14.86
CA PRO A 455 -2.14 19.88 13.97
C PRO A 455 -0.79 19.83 13.27
N LEU A 456 0.28 19.35 13.94
CA LEU A 456 1.60 19.19 13.31
C LEU A 456 1.55 18.17 12.17
N ALA A 457 0.99 16.99 12.40
CA ALA A 457 0.84 15.95 11.38
C ALA A 457 0.08 16.49 10.16
N LYS A 458 -1.06 17.17 10.41
CA LYS A 458 -1.86 17.78 9.36
C LYS A 458 -1.10 18.84 8.56
N ILE A 459 -0.45 19.80 9.22
CA ILE A 459 0.31 20.87 8.56
C ILE A 459 1.44 20.28 7.71
N TYR A 460 2.20 19.33 8.27
CA TYR A 460 3.28 18.67 7.53
C TYR A 460 2.75 17.93 6.30
N ARG A 461 1.61 17.25 6.40
CA ARG A 461 0.98 16.58 5.26
C ARG A 461 0.52 17.56 4.18
N GLU A 462 -0.10 18.68 4.57
CA GLU A 462 -0.53 19.75 3.65
C GLU A 462 0.66 20.39 2.93
N GLN A 463 1.83 20.45 3.58
CA GLN A 463 3.09 20.93 3.01
C GLN A 463 3.89 19.85 2.26
N HIS A 464 3.33 18.65 2.05
CA HIS A 464 4.00 17.51 1.44
C HIS A 464 5.29 17.05 2.16
N GLN A 465 5.44 17.37 3.44
CA GLN A 465 6.49 16.89 4.34
C GLN A 465 6.07 15.56 4.97
N PHE A 466 5.93 14.53 4.13
CA PHE A 466 5.32 13.25 4.53
C PHE A 466 6.14 12.48 5.57
N THR A 467 7.46 12.63 5.64
CA THR A 467 8.28 11.99 6.68
C THR A 467 7.91 12.49 8.07
N GLN A 468 7.77 13.81 8.21
CA GLN A 468 7.43 14.48 9.45
C GLN A 468 5.99 14.18 9.82
N SER A 469 5.08 14.22 8.84
CA SER A 469 3.69 13.79 9.02
C SER A 469 3.58 12.35 9.49
N PHE A 470 4.35 11.44 8.88
CA PHE A 470 4.41 10.03 9.26
C PHE A 470 4.87 9.86 10.72
N LEU A 471 5.99 10.49 11.11
CA LEU A 471 6.51 10.40 12.48
C LEU A 471 5.49 10.91 13.51
N MET A 472 4.83 12.04 13.23
CA MET A 472 3.79 12.58 14.12
C MET A 472 2.58 11.66 14.20
N THR A 473 2.14 11.09 13.07
CA THR A 473 0.99 10.19 12.99
C THR A 473 1.27 8.83 13.63
N GLU A 474 2.48 8.31 13.51
CA GLU A 474 2.92 7.10 14.20
C GLU A 474 2.88 7.31 15.72
N HIS A 475 3.38 8.45 16.21
CA HIS A 475 3.28 8.82 17.62
C HIS A 475 1.84 9.02 18.09
N LEU A 476 0.93 9.49 17.23
CA LEU A 476 -0.50 9.55 17.52
C LEU A 476 -1.12 8.16 17.63
N LEU A 477 -0.83 7.27 16.68
CA LEU A 477 -1.36 5.92 16.67
C LEU A 477 -0.86 5.10 17.86
N GLN A 478 0.39 5.31 18.28
CA GLN A 478 0.93 4.73 19.51
C GLN A 478 0.20 5.17 20.79
N ARG A 479 -0.48 6.33 20.78
CA ARG A 479 -1.25 6.87 21.91
C ARG A 479 -2.74 6.55 21.81
N LEU A 480 -3.23 6.45 20.58
CA LEU A 480 -4.63 6.26 20.23
C LEU A 480 -4.74 5.13 19.18
N PRO A 481 -4.46 3.86 19.56
CA PRO A 481 -4.29 2.75 18.61
C PRO A 481 -5.56 2.37 17.85
N ASN A 482 -6.73 2.69 18.41
CA ASN A 482 -8.03 2.33 17.85
C ASN A 482 -8.56 3.36 16.84
N GLN A 483 -7.80 4.41 16.54
CA GLN A 483 -8.22 5.50 15.67
C GLN A 483 -7.95 5.17 14.20
N LYS A 484 -9.01 4.82 13.47
CA LYS A 484 -8.95 4.44 12.05
C LYS A 484 -8.38 5.54 11.15
N ASN A 485 -8.70 6.80 11.41
CA ASN A 485 -8.18 7.94 10.66
C ASN A 485 -6.64 8.00 10.70
N TYR A 486 -5.99 7.63 11.81
CA TYR A 486 -4.54 7.64 11.89
C TYR A 486 -3.90 6.49 11.11
N HIS A 487 -4.53 5.31 11.08
CA HIS A 487 -4.10 4.23 10.18
C HIS A 487 -4.17 4.66 8.71
N TYR A 488 -5.24 5.36 8.32
CA TYR A 488 -5.40 5.87 6.96
C TYR A 488 -4.34 6.93 6.63
N ASP A 489 -4.17 7.91 7.51
CA ASP A 489 -3.20 9.00 7.35
C ASP A 489 -1.77 8.48 7.21
N LEU A 490 -1.40 7.52 8.05
CA LEU A 490 -0.10 6.86 8.03
C LEU A 490 0.09 6.04 6.74
N ALA A 491 -0.93 5.30 6.30
CA ALA A 491 -0.91 4.59 5.02
C ALA A 491 -0.73 5.55 3.83
N ASN A 492 -1.45 6.68 3.83
CA ASN A 492 -1.31 7.70 2.79
C ASN A 492 0.10 8.31 2.79
N ASP A 493 0.66 8.64 3.96
CA ASP A 493 2.01 9.17 4.07
C ASP A 493 3.04 8.15 3.55
N LEU A 494 2.89 6.87 3.90
CA LEU A 494 3.73 5.76 3.41
C LEU A 494 3.69 5.60 1.89
N VAL A 495 2.52 5.66 1.25
CA VAL A 495 2.44 5.58 -0.22
C VAL A 495 3.19 6.74 -0.88
N ASN A 496 3.06 7.96 -0.35
CA ASN A 496 3.77 9.12 -0.87
C ASN A 496 5.30 9.04 -0.65
N LEU A 497 5.71 8.35 0.42
CA LEU A 497 7.11 8.05 0.72
C LEU A 497 7.67 6.86 -0.07
N GLY A 498 6.82 6.07 -0.75
CA GLY A 498 7.25 4.88 -1.50
C GLY A 498 7.35 3.62 -0.65
N TYR A 499 6.35 3.38 0.19
CA TYR A 499 6.22 2.18 1.02
C TYR A 499 4.84 1.54 0.91
N LEU A 500 4.41 1.18 -0.31
CA LEU A 500 3.07 0.62 -0.58
C LEU A 500 2.76 -0.61 0.26
N ILE A 501 3.72 -1.53 0.41
CA ILE A 501 3.51 -2.77 1.18
C ILE A 501 3.22 -2.45 2.65
N ARG A 502 3.94 -1.49 3.23
CA ARG A 502 3.69 -1.03 4.61
C ARG A 502 2.34 -0.31 4.71
N ALA A 503 1.98 0.50 3.71
CA ALA A 503 0.70 1.17 3.68
C ALA A 503 -0.47 0.17 3.72
N HIS A 504 -0.37 -0.93 2.96
CA HIS A 504 -1.35 -2.02 3.03
C HIS A 504 -1.46 -2.66 4.40
N GLN A 505 -0.33 -2.90 5.07
CA GLN A 505 -0.33 -3.45 6.43
C GLN A 505 -1.13 -2.56 7.38
N HIS A 506 -1.00 -1.24 7.29
CA HIS A 506 -1.78 -0.31 8.10
C HIS A 506 -3.27 -0.25 7.73
N ILE A 507 -3.61 -0.42 6.44
CA ILE A 507 -5.01 -0.54 6.00
C ILE A 507 -5.68 -1.78 6.60
N GLU A 508 -4.98 -2.91 6.57
CA GLU A 508 -5.44 -4.17 7.14
C GLU A 508 -5.55 -4.10 8.68
N GLN A 509 -4.48 -3.64 9.35
CA GLN A 509 -4.44 -3.47 10.80
C GLN A 509 -5.51 -2.50 11.31
N GLY A 510 -5.76 -1.41 10.58
CA GLY A 510 -6.80 -0.44 10.90
C GLY A 510 -8.22 -0.89 10.59
N GLY A 511 -8.40 -2.03 9.92
CA GLY A 511 -9.71 -2.49 9.44
C GLY A 511 -10.41 -1.42 8.60
N LEU A 512 -9.66 -0.83 7.66
CA LEU A 512 -10.13 0.25 6.81
C LEU A 512 -10.89 -0.30 5.61
N THR A 513 -12.07 0.25 5.35
CA THR A 513 -12.84 0.00 4.14
C THR A 513 -12.61 1.14 3.16
N LEU A 514 -11.85 0.89 2.09
CA LEU A 514 -11.61 1.88 1.04
C LEU A 514 -12.86 2.02 0.17
N THR A 515 -13.50 3.18 0.20
CA THR A 515 -14.70 3.46 -0.62
C THR A 515 -14.49 4.61 -1.60
N GLN A 516 -13.55 5.50 -1.33
CA GLN A 516 -13.29 6.64 -2.18
C GLN A 516 -12.53 6.22 -3.44
N PRO A 517 -12.91 6.70 -4.64
CA PRO A 517 -12.25 6.37 -5.89
C PRO A 517 -10.74 6.58 -5.88
N ARG A 518 -10.32 7.68 -5.25
CA ARG A 518 -8.90 8.01 -5.09
C ARG A 518 -8.15 6.96 -4.30
N ASP A 519 -8.72 6.49 -3.21
CA ASP A 519 -8.07 5.56 -2.28
C ASP A 519 -8.02 4.15 -2.86
N LEU A 520 -9.09 3.76 -3.57
CA LEU A 520 -9.12 2.52 -4.33
C LEU A 520 -7.94 2.43 -5.30
N VAL A 521 -7.70 3.49 -6.07
CA VAL A 521 -6.55 3.59 -6.98
C VAL A 521 -5.23 3.69 -6.23
N LEU A 522 -5.18 4.53 -5.19
CA LEU A 522 -3.96 4.89 -4.48
C LEU A 522 -3.35 3.72 -3.70
N PHE A 523 -4.18 2.80 -3.21
CA PHE A 523 -3.71 1.72 -2.36
C PHE A 523 -3.73 0.37 -3.06
N ASN A 524 -4.64 0.08 -3.99
CA ASN A 524 -4.73 -1.28 -4.51
C ASN A 524 -3.80 -1.55 -5.70
N GLN A 525 -3.29 -2.78 -5.73
CA GLN A 525 -2.75 -3.36 -6.94
C GLN A 525 -3.89 -3.68 -7.91
N PHE A 526 -3.61 -3.57 -9.21
CA PHE A 526 -4.63 -3.80 -10.23
C PHE A 526 -4.65 -5.26 -10.63
N THR A 527 -5.81 -5.89 -10.44
CA THR A 527 -6.14 -7.17 -11.06
C THR A 527 -7.34 -7.01 -11.97
N PHE A 528 -7.44 -7.86 -12.98
CA PHE A 528 -8.56 -7.83 -13.92
C PHE A 528 -9.90 -8.02 -13.22
N SER A 529 -9.99 -8.95 -12.27
CA SER A 529 -11.20 -9.18 -11.48
C SER A 529 -11.58 -7.96 -10.62
N LEU A 530 -10.60 -7.35 -9.96
CA LEU A 530 -10.84 -6.16 -9.13
C LEU A 530 -11.32 -4.98 -9.98
N LEU A 531 -10.62 -4.69 -11.08
CA LEU A 531 -11.01 -3.58 -11.96
C LEU A 531 -12.39 -3.81 -12.58
N LYS A 532 -12.71 -5.05 -12.97
CA LYS A 532 -14.03 -5.42 -13.49
C LYS A 532 -15.14 -5.30 -12.46
N GLU A 533 -14.84 -5.52 -11.18
CA GLU A 533 -15.82 -5.24 -10.13
C GLU A 533 -16.12 -3.73 -10.05
N TRP A 534 -15.08 -2.91 -10.17
CA TRP A 534 -15.21 -1.46 -10.13
C TRP A 534 -15.90 -0.85 -11.36
N THR A 535 -16.01 -1.58 -12.48
CA THR A 535 -16.73 -1.10 -13.69
C THR A 535 -18.24 -1.34 -13.67
N LYS A 536 -18.77 -2.15 -12.73
CA LYS A 536 -20.22 -2.45 -12.69
C LYS A 536 -21.09 -1.23 -12.41
N GLU A 537 -20.74 -0.45 -11.39
CA GLU A 537 -21.44 0.78 -11.00
C GLU A 537 -20.45 1.87 -10.53
N PRO A 538 -19.53 2.33 -11.39
CA PRO A 538 -18.52 3.31 -10.99
C PRO A 538 -19.16 4.67 -10.77
N SER A 539 -18.76 5.35 -9.70
CA SER A 539 -19.02 6.78 -9.57
C SER A 539 -18.37 7.54 -10.76
N PRO A 540 -18.88 8.73 -11.14
CA PRO A 540 -18.30 9.52 -12.24
C PRO A 540 -16.78 9.75 -12.08
N ASP A 541 -16.34 10.00 -10.84
CA ASP A 541 -14.92 10.20 -10.52
C ASP A 541 -14.10 8.93 -10.69
N LEU A 542 -14.60 7.78 -10.21
CA LEU A 542 -13.93 6.49 -10.40
C LEU A 542 -13.85 6.13 -11.88
N ARG A 543 -14.93 6.35 -12.63
CA ARG A 543 -14.97 6.13 -14.07
C ARG A 543 -13.90 6.97 -14.77
N LEU A 544 -13.80 8.25 -14.43
CA LEU A 544 -12.78 9.14 -15.01
C LEU A 544 -11.36 8.66 -14.66
N MET A 545 -11.09 8.35 -13.39
CA MET A 545 -9.77 7.88 -12.94
C MET A 545 -9.38 6.56 -13.62
N LEU A 546 -10.26 5.56 -13.64
CA LEU A 546 -10.00 4.29 -14.30
C LEU A 546 -9.85 4.45 -15.81
N SER A 547 -10.67 5.29 -16.44
CA SER A 547 -10.58 5.57 -17.87
C SER A 547 -9.22 6.16 -18.24
N GLN A 548 -8.61 6.95 -17.35
CA GLN A 548 -7.25 7.42 -17.51
C GLN A 548 -6.27 6.28 -17.26
N LEU A 549 -6.26 5.67 -16.07
CA LEU A 549 -5.21 4.72 -15.66
C LEU A 549 -5.08 3.48 -16.55
N VAL A 550 -6.18 3.02 -17.14
CA VAL A 550 -6.18 1.84 -18.01
C VAL A 550 -5.71 2.20 -19.43
N GLN A 551 -5.52 3.48 -19.77
CA GLN A 551 -4.94 3.88 -21.06
C GLN A 551 -3.45 3.53 -21.15
N GLU A 552 -3.04 3.08 -22.33
CA GLU A 552 -1.61 2.87 -22.62
C GLU A 552 -0.81 4.17 -22.50
N SER A 553 -1.42 5.31 -22.79
CA SER A 553 -0.82 6.65 -22.64
C SER A 553 -0.64 7.10 -21.19
N SER A 554 -1.21 6.36 -20.23
CA SER A 554 -1.07 6.65 -18.80
C SER A 554 0.16 6.01 -18.20
N PHE A 555 0.66 4.94 -18.80
CA PHE A 555 2.08 4.64 -18.72
C PHE A 555 2.81 5.76 -19.45
N MET A 556 3.94 6.18 -18.90
CA MET A 556 4.70 7.33 -19.38
C MET A 556 4.73 7.29 -20.92
N ASN A 557 4.17 8.29 -21.60
CA ASN A 557 4.06 8.27 -23.06
C ASN A 557 5.44 8.56 -23.68
N LEU A 558 6.14 7.50 -24.04
CA LEU A 558 7.59 7.49 -24.28
C LEU A 558 8.01 7.67 -25.75
N SER A 559 7.09 8.13 -26.59
CA SER A 559 7.39 8.36 -28.01
C SER A 559 8.07 9.72 -28.28
N ASN A 560 8.16 10.63 -27.30
CA ASN A 560 8.77 11.95 -27.47
C ASN A 560 9.79 12.29 -26.36
N ARG A 561 11.05 12.56 -26.75
CA ARG A 561 12.14 12.97 -25.82
C ARG A 561 11.81 14.23 -25.02
N GLU A 562 10.98 15.12 -25.56
CA GLU A 562 10.53 16.33 -24.83
C GLU A 562 9.62 15.99 -23.64
N ASN A 563 8.79 14.94 -23.76
CA ASN A 563 7.93 14.50 -22.67
C ASN A 563 8.76 13.88 -21.53
N LEU A 564 9.80 13.12 -21.88
CA LEU A 564 10.75 12.56 -20.92
C LEU A 564 11.47 13.63 -20.11
N ALA A 565 11.94 14.71 -20.75
CA ALA A 565 12.63 15.81 -20.06
C ALA A 565 11.70 16.52 -19.06
N ARG A 566 10.46 16.84 -19.46
CA ARG A 566 9.45 17.45 -18.57
C ARG A 566 9.09 16.54 -17.39
N LEU A 567 8.99 15.23 -17.63
CA LEU A 567 8.71 14.26 -16.59
C LEU A 567 9.89 14.10 -15.63
N ALA A 568 11.12 14.06 -16.15
CA ALA A 568 12.33 14.05 -15.33
C ALA A 568 12.45 15.32 -14.47
N GLU A 569 12.07 16.48 -15.00
CA GLU A 569 11.99 17.75 -14.24
C GLU A 569 10.93 17.69 -13.14
N ALA A 570 9.74 17.16 -13.44
CA ALA A 570 8.68 16.99 -12.44
C ALA A 570 9.08 16.01 -11.33
N LEU A 571 9.86 14.96 -11.64
CA LEU A 571 10.40 14.03 -10.65
C LEU A 571 11.53 14.66 -9.83
N GLU A 572 12.36 15.53 -10.42
CA GLU A 572 13.40 16.26 -9.68
C GLU A 572 12.78 17.14 -8.58
N LEU A 573 11.67 17.82 -8.88
CA LEU A 573 10.94 18.61 -7.90
C LEU A 573 10.40 17.75 -6.73
N LYS A 574 10.12 16.47 -6.98
CA LYS A 574 9.65 15.51 -5.98
C LYS A 574 10.77 14.74 -5.29
N ALA A 575 11.99 14.79 -5.78
CA ALA A 575 13.12 14.05 -5.20
C ALA A 575 13.48 14.53 -3.77
N GLY A 576 13.13 15.77 -3.42
CA GLY A 576 13.20 16.25 -2.04
C GLY A 576 12.16 15.65 -1.08
N ILE A 577 11.16 14.92 -1.60
CA ILE A 577 10.07 14.31 -0.82
C ILE A 577 10.41 12.85 -0.45
N SER A 578 10.95 12.07 -1.38
CA SER A 578 11.35 10.67 -1.16
C SER A 578 12.46 10.24 -2.10
N ASN A 579 13.36 9.39 -1.60
CA ASN A 579 14.46 8.83 -2.37
C ASN A 579 13.98 8.00 -3.58
N ILE A 580 12.76 7.44 -3.54
CA ILE A 580 12.20 6.65 -4.65
C ILE A 580 12.14 7.43 -5.98
N TYR A 581 12.02 8.76 -5.93
CA TYR A 581 11.94 9.57 -7.14
C TYR A 581 13.26 9.60 -7.92
N TYR A 582 14.42 9.50 -7.24
CA TYR A 582 15.71 9.29 -7.92
C TYR A 582 15.72 7.98 -8.72
N TRP A 583 15.16 6.91 -8.14
CA TRP A 583 15.06 5.61 -8.79
C TRP A 583 14.07 5.60 -9.96
N LYS A 584 12.90 6.24 -9.80
CA LYS A 584 11.93 6.44 -10.90
C LYS A 584 12.53 7.24 -12.05
N LYS A 585 13.29 8.30 -11.74
CA LYS A 585 13.99 9.12 -12.75
C LYS A 585 15.11 8.34 -13.42
N ALA A 586 15.85 7.51 -12.68
CA ALA A 586 16.84 6.62 -13.26
C ALA A 586 16.24 5.57 -14.21
N ALA A 587 15.05 5.05 -13.90
CA ALA A 587 14.32 4.17 -14.81
C ALA A 587 14.00 4.86 -16.14
N LEU A 588 13.65 6.15 -16.13
CA LEU A 588 13.46 6.94 -17.35
C LEU A 588 14.75 7.10 -18.16
N TYR A 589 15.88 7.39 -17.50
CA TYR A 589 17.17 7.48 -18.18
C TYR A 589 17.55 6.14 -18.82
N LEU A 590 17.36 5.03 -18.11
CA LEU A 590 17.64 3.70 -18.64
C LEU A 590 16.80 3.40 -19.88
N LEU A 591 15.52 3.76 -19.84
CA LEU A 591 14.61 3.58 -20.96
C LEU A 591 15.00 4.43 -22.20
N ASN A 592 15.57 5.63 -22.01
CA ASN A 592 16.13 6.43 -23.09
C ASN A 592 17.53 5.96 -23.55
N ALA A 593 17.96 4.76 -23.14
CA ALA A 593 19.29 4.20 -23.40
C ALA A 593 20.44 5.06 -22.84
N GLU A 594 20.23 5.70 -21.69
CA GLU A 594 21.23 6.51 -20.98
C GLU A 594 21.64 5.87 -19.63
N PRO A 595 22.25 4.66 -19.64
CA PRO A 595 22.52 3.92 -18.41
C PRO A 595 23.51 4.64 -17.48
N LYS A 596 24.41 5.48 -18.01
CA LYS A 596 25.32 6.28 -17.18
C LYS A 596 24.57 7.34 -16.37
N GLN A 597 23.57 7.99 -16.96
CA GLN A 597 22.74 8.98 -16.25
C GLN A 597 21.86 8.29 -15.20
N ALA A 598 21.32 7.11 -15.53
CA ALA A 598 20.58 6.31 -14.56
C ALA A 598 21.40 5.98 -13.31
N LEU A 599 22.67 5.58 -13.47
CA LEU A 599 23.56 5.31 -12.34
C LEU A 599 23.86 6.59 -11.51
N LEU A 600 24.18 7.69 -12.18
CA LEU A 600 24.44 8.97 -11.50
C LEU A 600 23.23 9.46 -10.70
N GLU A 601 22.03 9.26 -11.23
CA GLU A 601 20.80 9.67 -10.56
C GLU A 601 20.53 8.82 -9.31
N ILE A 602 20.71 7.50 -9.39
CA ILE A 602 20.57 6.60 -8.23
C ILE A 602 21.61 6.93 -7.15
N GLU A 603 22.83 7.30 -7.53
CA GLU A 603 23.89 7.67 -6.58
C GLU A 603 23.61 8.97 -5.80
N LYS A 604 22.58 9.74 -6.17
CA LYS A 604 22.10 10.88 -5.36
C LYS A 604 21.31 10.45 -4.12
N ASP A 605 20.77 9.24 -4.09
CA ASP A 605 20.12 8.69 -2.91
C ASP A 605 21.17 8.55 -1.79
N ALA A 606 21.01 9.34 -0.71
CA ALA A 606 21.97 9.39 0.39
C ALA A 606 22.14 8.03 1.10
N GLU A 607 21.11 7.17 1.04
CA GLU A 607 21.09 5.84 1.66
C GLU A 607 21.54 4.75 0.68
N PHE A 608 21.82 5.09 -0.59
CA PHE A 608 22.10 4.14 -1.67
C PHE A 608 23.10 3.04 -1.29
N SER A 609 24.19 3.42 -0.63
CA SER A 609 25.29 2.52 -0.26
C SER A 609 24.90 1.46 0.78
N GLU A 610 23.97 1.81 1.67
CA GLU A 610 23.42 0.91 2.68
C GLU A 610 22.24 0.11 2.12
N PHE A 611 21.37 0.77 1.36
CA PHE A 611 20.16 0.20 0.79
C PHE A 611 20.47 -0.93 -0.20
N THR A 612 21.29 -0.70 -1.22
CA THR A 612 21.49 -1.70 -2.30
C THR A 612 21.90 -3.10 -1.84
N PRO A 613 22.88 -3.30 -0.93
CA PRO A 613 23.25 -4.63 -0.48
C PRO A 613 22.20 -5.27 0.46
N LYS A 614 21.39 -4.46 1.16
CA LYS A 614 20.50 -4.92 2.24
C LYS A 614 19.02 -4.54 2.03
N ALA A 615 18.63 -4.22 0.80
CA ALA A 615 17.31 -3.69 0.48
C ALA A 615 16.21 -4.54 1.14
N GLN A 616 15.43 -3.89 1.99
CA GLN A 616 14.28 -4.52 2.63
C GLN A 616 13.17 -4.67 1.58
N LEU A 617 12.46 -5.80 1.61
CA LEU A 617 11.41 -6.07 0.61
C LEU A 617 10.15 -5.20 0.79
N ASN A 618 10.05 -4.48 1.90
CA ASN A 618 8.94 -3.57 2.22
C ASN A 618 9.25 -2.10 1.86
N ASP A 619 10.31 -1.83 1.10
CA ASP A 619 10.71 -0.53 0.57
C ASP A 619 10.53 -0.52 -0.95
N ASP A 620 9.71 0.38 -1.50
CA ASP A 620 9.35 0.32 -2.92
C ASP A 620 10.53 0.63 -3.86
N ARG A 621 11.65 1.17 -3.36
CA ARG A 621 12.91 1.24 -4.15
C ARG A 621 13.36 -0.14 -4.62
N VAL A 622 12.94 -1.21 -3.93
CA VAL A 622 13.23 -2.60 -4.29
C VAL A 622 12.79 -2.93 -5.72
N PHE A 623 11.69 -2.32 -6.21
CA PHE A 623 11.17 -2.51 -7.56
C PHE A 623 12.10 -1.95 -8.65
N PHE A 624 13.08 -1.10 -8.28
CA PHE A 624 14.03 -0.47 -9.20
C PHE A 624 15.45 -1.03 -9.06
N ILE A 625 15.69 -2.04 -8.21
CA ILE A 625 17.00 -2.68 -8.10
C ILE A 625 17.38 -3.36 -9.43
N THR A 626 16.41 -3.94 -10.14
CA THR A 626 16.59 -4.49 -11.48
C THR A 626 17.04 -3.42 -12.48
N THR A 627 16.49 -2.21 -12.41
CA THR A 627 16.94 -1.04 -13.17
C THR A 627 18.41 -0.71 -12.91
N TYR A 628 18.81 -0.65 -11.63
CA TYR A 628 20.21 -0.41 -11.26
C TYR A 628 21.15 -1.48 -11.81
N ILE A 629 20.78 -2.75 -11.64
CA ILE A 629 21.55 -3.90 -12.13
C ILE A 629 21.68 -3.84 -13.65
N ASN A 630 20.61 -3.55 -14.38
CA ASN A 630 20.61 -3.43 -15.83
C ASN A 630 21.55 -2.30 -16.29
N ALA A 631 21.46 -1.12 -15.66
CA ALA A 631 22.37 0.00 -15.94
C ALA A 631 23.84 -0.38 -15.70
N LEU A 632 24.15 -1.11 -14.62
CA LEU A 632 25.51 -1.63 -14.36
C LEU A 632 25.99 -2.59 -15.44
N GLN A 633 25.13 -3.50 -15.91
CA GLN A 633 25.45 -4.44 -16.99
C GLN A 633 25.83 -3.70 -18.29
N GLN A 634 25.13 -2.60 -18.61
CA GLN A 634 25.37 -1.79 -19.80
C GLN A 634 26.64 -0.92 -19.71
N VAL A 635 27.08 -0.51 -18.52
CA VAL A 635 28.30 0.28 -18.29
C VAL A 635 29.53 -0.61 -18.01
N ASN A 636 29.51 -1.88 -18.42
CA ASN A 636 30.59 -2.86 -18.25
C ASN A 636 30.96 -3.18 -16.79
N GLN A 637 30.08 -2.94 -15.81
CA GLN A 637 30.27 -3.35 -14.41
C GLN A 637 29.62 -4.72 -14.11
N LYS A 638 29.82 -5.70 -15.01
CA LYS A 638 29.10 -6.99 -15.01
C LYS A 638 29.34 -7.84 -13.75
N ILE A 639 30.53 -7.77 -13.14
CA ILE A 639 30.84 -8.52 -11.91
C ILE A 639 30.02 -7.99 -10.73
N LYS A 640 29.95 -6.66 -10.57
CA LYS A 640 29.12 -6.04 -9.53
C LYS A 640 27.65 -6.36 -9.76
N ALA A 641 27.18 -6.22 -10.99
CA ALA A 641 25.80 -6.50 -11.37
C ALA A 641 25.39 -7.96 -11.09
N SER A 642 26.22 -8.94 -11.49
CA SER A 642 25.94 -10.36 -11.27
C SER A 642 25.90 -10.75 -9.80
N LYS A 643 26.83 -10.24 -8.98
CA LYS A 643 26.82 -10.48 -7.53
C LYS A 643 25.56 -9.92 -6.87
N LEU A 644 25.21 -8.67 -7.21
CA LEU A 644 24.01 -8.02 -6.68
C LEU A 644 22.73 -8.75 -7.11
N LEU A 645 22.65 -9.15 -8.38
CA LEU A 645 21.52 -9.86 -8.95
C LEU A 645 21.29 -11.22 -8.29
N ALA A 646 22.34 -12.01 -8.05
CA ALA A 646 22.23 -13.30 -7.39
C ALA A 646 21.68 -13.16 -5.96
N ALA A 647 22.26 -12.26 -5.17
CA ALA A 647 21.80 -12.00 -3.79
C ALA A 647 20.39 -11.38 -3.73
N PHE A 648 19.94 -10.70 -4.80
CA PHE A 648 18.60 -10.14 -4.87
C PHE A 648 17.55 -11.19 -5.23
N ILE A 649 17.82 -12.07 -6.20
CA ILE A 649 16.94 -13.18 -6.56
C ILE A 649 16.68 -14.09 -5.36
N GLU A 650 17.72 -14.47 -4.62
CA GLU A 650 17.60 -15.32 -3.42
C GLU A 650 16.60 -14.73 -2.41
N ARG A 651 16.57 -13.41 -2.22
CA ARG A 651 15.61 -12.74 -1.33
C ARG A 651 14.20 -12.71 -1.90
N LEU A 652 14.05 -12.45 -3.19
CA LEU A 652 12.75 -12.37 -3.86
C LEU A 652 12.03 -13.72 -3.93
N GLU A 653 12.77 -14.83 -4.09
CA GLU A 653 12.20 -16.19 -4.14
C GLU A 653 11.45 -16.59 -2.87
N HIS A 654 11.70 -15.91 -1.74
CA HIS A 654 11.01 -16.14 -0.46
C HIS A 654 9.75 -15.27 -0.27
N SER A 655 9.36 -14.47 -1.26
CA SER A 655 8.21 -13.56 -1.18
C SER A 655 7.09 -13.94 -2.14
N ASP A 656 5.87 -14.05 -1.60
CA ASP A 656 4.66 -14.36 -2.37
C ASP A 656 3.92 -13.12 -2.91
N THR A 657 4.39 -11.92 -2.58
CA THR A 657 3.73 -10.67 -3.01
C THR A 657 3.74 -10.53 -4.54
N MET A 658 2.56 -10.33 -5.14
CA MET A 658 2.37 -10.21 -6.59
C MET A 658 3.28 -9.16 -7.24
N MET A 659 3.49 -8.00 -6.59
CA MET A 659 4.43 -6.96 -7.08
C MET A 659 5.89 -7.40 -7.11
N LEU A 660 6.33 -8.18 -6.11
CA LEU A 660 7.69 -8.68 -6.04
C LEU A 660 7.92 -9.82 -7.04
N GLN A 661 6.86 -10.56 -7.41
CA GLN A 661 6.91 -11.57 -8.47
C GLN A 661 7.18 -10.95 -9.85
N PHE A 662 6.65 -9.76 -10.13
CA PHE A 662 7.02 -9.00 -11.34
C PHE A 662 8.52 -8.66 -11.36
N THR A 663 9.04 -8.12 -10.25
CA THR A 663 10.48 -7.80 -10.11
C THR A 663 11.36 -9.05 -10.14
N LEU A 664 10.87 -10.19 -9.65
CA LEU A 664 11.56 -11.49 -9.77
C LEU A 664 11.67 -11.92 -11.23
N ALA A 665 10.62 -11.76 -12.02
CA ALA A 665 10.68 -12.05 -13.45
C ALA A 665 11.69 -11.16 -14.20
N GLU A 666 11.73 -9.86 -13.88
CA GLU A 666 12.76 -8.95 -14.38
C GLU A 666 14.16 -9.42 -14.00
N ALA A 667 14.36 -9.81 -12.74
CA ALA A 667 15.64 -10.30 -12.26
C ALA A 667 16.09 -11.59 -12.99
N TYR A 668 15.19 -12.56 -13.19
CA TYR A 668 15.48 -13.76 -13.99
C TYR A 668 15.82 -13.43 -15.45
N ALA A 669 15.12 -12.46 -16.06
CA ALA A 669 15.40 -12.03 -17.42
C ALA A 669 16.81 -11.39 -17.55
N LEU A 670 17.22 -10.58 -16.56
CA LEU A 670 18.56 -10.00 -16.47
C LEU A 670 19.66 -11.03 -16.16
N GLN A 671 19.31 -12.12 -15.49
CA GLN A 671 20.22 -13.23 -15.21
C GLN A 671 20.40 -14.14 -16.45
N GLY A 672 19.52 -14.02 -17.45
CA GLY A 672 19.49 -14.87 -18.63
C GLY A 672 18.65 -16.15 -18.47
N LYS A 673 17.95 -16.32 -17.34
CA LYS A 673 17.03 -17.45 -17.09
C LYS A 673 15.66 -17.17 -17.73
N LYS A 674 15.61 -17.19 -19.06
CA LYS A 674 14.42 -16.76 -19.83
C LYS A 674 13.17 -17.59 -19.55
N ASP A 675 13.29 -18.91 -19.41
CA ASP A 675 12.13 -19.77 -19.17
C ASP A 675 11.51 -19.52 -17.79
N LEU A 676 12.35 -19.31 -16.77
CA LEU A 676 11.88 -18.94 -15.43
C LEU A 676 11.20 -17.57 -15.47
N ALA A 677 11.82 -16.56 -16.09
CA ALA A 677 11.20 -15.25 -16.26
C ALA A 677 9.82 -15.31 -16.94
N LEU A 678 9.70 -16.09 -18.02
CA LEU A 678 8.43 -16.29 -18.73
C LEU A 678 7.40 -17.05 -17.89
N SER A 679 7.82 -18.06 -17.13
CA SER A 679 6.92 -18.80 -16.24
C SER A 679 6.40 -17.93 -15.09
N THR A 680 7.26 -17.11 -14.47
CA THR A 680 6.89 -16.18 -13.42
C THR A 680 5.93 -15.11 -13.94
N LEU A 681 6.19 -14.54 -15.12
CA LEU A 681 5.25 -13.59 -15.76
C LEU A 681 3.91 -14.24 -16.10
N ALA A 682 3.93 -15.49 -16.58
CA ALA A 682 2.71 -16.19 -16.92
C ALA A 682 1.84 -16.48 -15.70
N ASP A 683 2.43 -16.97 -14.61
CA ASP A 683 1.74 -17.18 -13.34
C ASP A 683 1.15 -15.87 -12.79
N LEU A 684 1.93 -14.79 -12.85
CA LEU A 684 1.51 -13.45 -12.45
C LEU A 684 0.26 -12.99 -13.24
N VAL A 685 0.32 -13.09 -14.58
CA VAL A 685 -0.82 -12.73 -15.46
C VAL A 685 -2.00 -13.68 -15.27
N ALA A 686 -1.77 -14.97 -15.04
CA ALA A 686 -2.84 -15.94 -14.77
C ALA A 686 -3.62 -15.58 -13.50
N ARG A 687 -2.93 -15.10 -12.45
CA ARG A 687 -3.56 -14.55 -11.23
C ARG A 687 -4.27 -13.20 -11.43
N GLY A 688 -4.37 -12.74 -12.67
CA GLY A 688 -5.15 -11.56 -13.04
C GLY A 688 -4.39 -10.25 -12.97
N TRP A 689 -3.07 -10.25 -12.73
CA TRP A 689 -2.28 -9.02 -12.64
C TRP A 689 -2.46 -8.11 -13.86
N LEU A 690 -2.58 -6.81 -13.60
CA LEU A 690 -2.54 -5.76 -14.58
C LEU A 690 -1.53 -4.68 -14.17
N PRO A 691 -0.82 -4.09 -15.14
CA PRO A 691 0.14 -3.04 -14.83
C PRO A 691 -0.58 -1.78 -14.29
N ASN A 692 0.04 -1.11 -13.32
CA ASN A 692 -0.46 0.11 -12.68
C ASN A 692 0.55 1.26 -12.85
N PRO A 693 0.21 2.33 -13.61
CA PRO A 693 1.14 3.42 -13.92
C PRO A 693 1.52 4.28 -12.71
N GLN A 694 0.85 4.14 -11.56
CA GLN A 694 1.24 4.80 -10.32
C GLN A 694 2.59 4.27 -9.77
N TYR A 695 2.85 2.97 -9.96
CA TYR A 695 4.03 2.29 -9.45
C TYR A 695 5.01 1.88 -10.54
N GLN A 696 4.53 1.74 -11.78
CA GLN A 696 5.33 1.29 -12.92
C GLN A 696 5.61 2.43 -13.88
N VAL A 697 6.86 2.50 -14.35
CA VAL A 697 7.33 3.59 -15.21
C VAL A 697 7.18 3.26 -16.70
N TRP A 698 7.07 1.97 -17.05
CA TRP A 698 7.01 1.48 -18.43
C TRP A 698 5.85 0.50 -18.63
N ARG A 699 5.40 0.36 -19.89
CA ARG A 699 4.53 -0.74 -20.31
C ARG A 699 5.30 -2.05 -20.28
N LEU A 700 4.57 -3.18 -20.19
CA LEU A 700 5.19 -4.51 -20.15
C LEU A 700 6.14 -4.75 -21.34
N GLN A 701 5.73 -4.38 -22.55
CA GLN A 701 6.53 -4.54 -23.78
C GLN A 701 7.74 -3.61 -23.90
N ASP A 702 7.71 -2.46 -23.21
CA ASP A 702 8.76 -1.42 -23.29
C ASP A 702 9.80 -1.57 -22.18
N ASN A 703 9.60 -2.52 -21.27
CA ASN A 703 10.43 -2.69 -20.08
C ASN A 703 11.88 -3.09 -20.45
N PRO A 704 12.89 -2.22 -20.20
CA PRO A 704 14.29 -2.52 -20.51
C PRO A 704 14.84 -3.74 -19.76
N ASN A 705 14.28 -4.08 -18.59
CA ASN A 705 14.68 -5.23 -17.80
C ASN A 705 14.21 -6.56 -18.42
N LEU A 706 13.18 -6.52 -19.27
CA LEU A 706 12.64 -7.68 -19.99
C LEU A 706 13.07 -7.73 -21.46
N ALA A 707 13.98 -6.85 -21.90
CA ALA A 707 14.40 -6.75 -23.29
C ALA A 707 14.92 -8.07 -23.89
N SER A 708 15.48 -8.97 -23.07
CA SER A 708 15.95 -10.28 -23.49
C SER A 708 14.83 -11.24 -23.93
N LEU A 709 13.58 -10.93 -23.57
CA LEU A 709 12.37 -11.68 -23.86
C LEU A 709 11.59 -11.12 -25.07
N ALA A 710 11.90 -9.92 -25.55
CA ALA A 710 11.09 -9.19 -26.56
C ALA A 710 10.87 -9.95 -27.89
N LYS A 711 11.74 -10.92 -28.22
CA LYS A 711 11.60 -11.78 -29.42
C LYS A 711 10.87 -13.10 -29.15
N SER A 712 10.48 -13.36 -27.90
CA SER A 712 9.81 -14.60 -27.51
C SER A 712 8.32 -14.54 -27.90
N PRO A 713 7.81 -15.50 -28.68
CA PRO A 713 6.37 -15.59 -28.95
C PRO A 713 5.54 -15.71 -27.67
N ARG A 714 6.05 -16.42 -26.66
CA ARG A 714 5.37 -16.57 -25.35
C ARG A 714 5.24 -15.23 -24.63
N PHE A 715 6.27 -14.39 -24.69
CA PHE A 715 6.22 -13.04 -24.11
C PHE A 715 5.19 -12.16 -24.84
N ASN A 716 5.17 -12.20 -26.17
CA ASN A 716 4.21 -11.42 -26.97
C ASN A 716 2.77 -11.82 -26.69
N ASN A 717 2.49 -13.11 -26.52
CA ASN A 717 1.16 -13.59 -26.12
C ASN A 717 0.75 -13.04 -24.72
N LEU A 718 1.68 -12.99 -23.76
CA LEU A 718 1.41 -12.43 -22.43
C LEU A 718 1.13 -10.93 -22.50
N VAL A 719 1.92 -10.18 -23.29
CA VAL A 719 1.67 -8.76 -23.56
C VAL A 719 0.28 -8.55 -24.13
N GLU A 720 -0.09 -9.35 -25.14
CA GLU A 720 -1.40 -9.22 -25.78
C GLU A 720 -2.56 -9.52 -24.83
N LEU A 721 -2.43 -10.54 -23.99
CA LEU A 721 -3.43 -10.86 -22.98
C LEU A 721 -3.65 -9.69 -22.00
N VAL A 722 -2.57 -9.09 -21.52
CA VAL A 722 -2.63 -7.90 -20.65
C VAL A 722 -3.32 -6.73 -21.37
N THR A 723 -2.92 -6.45 -22.61
CA THR A 723 -3.52 -5.38 -23.43
C THR A 723 -5.00 -5.62 -23.68
N SER A 724 -5.40 -6.86 -23.99
CA SER A 724 -6.79 -7.24 -24.23
C SER A 724 -7.65 -7.03 -22.98
N ARG A 725 -7.16 -7.41 -21.81
CA ARG A 725 -7.85 -7.17 -20.52
C ARG A 725 -8.03 -5.68 -20.23
N GLN A 726 -7.00 -4.87 -20.49
CA GLN A 726 -7.12 -3.42 -20.36
C GLN A 726 -8.17 -2.85 -21.32
N GLN A 727 -8.22 -3.33 -22.56
CA GLN A 727 -9.25 -2.91 -23.53
C GLN A 727 -10.66 -3.28 -23.08
N LEU A 728 -10.87 -4.48 -22.53
CA LEU A 728 -12.16 -4.89 -21.98
C LEU A 728 -12.64 -3.96 -20.87
N ILE A 729 -11.76 -3.62 -19.91
CA ILE A 729 -12.09 -2.66 -18.86
C ILE A 729 -12.46 -1.29 -19.44
N ARG A 730 -11.75 -0.81 -20.49
CA ARG A 730 -12.10 0.45 -21.15
C ARG A 730 -13.48 0.41 -21.79
N LEU A 731 -13.82 -0.68 -22.48
CA LEU A 731 -15.13 -0.86 -23.12
C LEU A 731 -16.26 -0.83 -22.08
N GLU A 732 -16.06 -1.49 -20.93
CA GLU A 732 -17.03 -1.46 -19.83
C GLU A 732 -17.22 -0.05 -19.26
N LEU A 733 -16.15 0.75 -19.13
CA LEU A 733 -16.24 2.14 -18.65
C LEU A 733 -16.95 3.10 -19.63
N THR A 734 -17.03 2.73 -20.92
CA THR A 734 -17.74 3.51 -21.95
C THR A 734 -19.23 3.20 -22.04
N LYS A 735 -19.70 2.11 -21.43
CA LYS A 735 -21.13 1.78 -21.28
C LYS A 735 -21.78 2.69 -20.23
#